data_AF-A0A940T2E2-F1
#
_entry.id   AF-A0A940T2E2-F1
#
_cell.length_a   1.000
_cell.length_b   1.000
_cell.length_c   1.000
_cell.angle_alpha   90.00
_cell.angle_beta   90.00
_cell.angle_gamma   90.00
#
_symmetry.space_group_name_H-M   'P 1'
#
loop_
_entity.id
_entity.type
_entity.pdbx_description
1 polymer ?
#
loop_
_entity_poly.entity_id
_entity_poly.type
_entity_poly.pdbx_seq_one_letter_code
_entity_poly.pdbx_strand_id
1 'polypeptide(L)'
;MLERYGHGGDLWTASEAFGVPQEQFLDFSSNMNPLGPPESVGIIFSGRWREVVNYPDPAVRELTRRLAAKHGVGEDCILVGNGAAELIDLAVRVLRPGVTGLARPSFGEYEEAVEKIGGRVLDIPLSEASGYVLKLSDVKEAASRCDLLFLGHPNNPTGRLLPKDIVSLLAEGDIPAIVDEAFLDFTPLEEELTLTRAAAESSNLMVIRSMTKFYSIPGIRLGYIVANPERIRLMRRLQVPWSVNALAQWIGCSVLEEREYAASTLEWLREERGVLSGRLRALGFQVVDSDTNFILFSLRPLGLTVQALQAEMGRRGILIRDASLFAGLDETCCRVAIKLREQNEKLLAGLAEALSVLQGSAASAEALPVSVDSPACKLAPTLMFQGTSSDAGKSLLTAALCRILLQDGRRVAPFKSQNMSLNSYVTPDGKEIGRAQGMQADACRIPATTDMNPILLKPKKDMVSQVVVHGKPYRDLDARTYREKYLPEAESIVKESLQRLRRDFEVIVIEGAGSPAEVNLKSRDIVNMRLAGWADAPVLLVADIDRGGVFASIVGTLEILTPEERLRVKGFVINKFRGDITLLKPGLDWLEKRTGKPVLGVIPYLPQLELEDEDSASLDRKLAERQVGERLPGMLDIAVLRLPRISNFTDVDPLEYEGDVRLRFVETPEQFGEPDAVIVPGSKNTVDDLLYLREVGFDRKLLDYAKSGGWIVGICAGYQMLGSRLLDPELVESNQRELTGLGLFPTETVFAREKRTVQTRGTTGLYAEEGQRFPITGYEIHMGQTSFLEPVEHPFVLQPSVDDTGTAADGVVNGDGRLFGTYVHGILHNDDFRRAWLNRIRESKGLEPKKAELRFQERREAAFDRLAAHVREHLDMERLYEMIDCKEG
;
A
#
# COMPACT_ATOMS: atom_id res chain seq x y z
N MET A 1 -10.50 1.33 -9.43
CA MET A 1 -9.99 1.53 -10.80
C MET A 1 -9.33 0.24 -11.25
N LEU A 2 -9.74 -0.30 -12.40
CA LEU A 2 -9.25 -1.58 -12.89
C LEU A 2 -7.86 -1.48 -13.52
N GLU A 3 -7.52 -0.33 -14.12
CA GLU A 3 -6.24 -0.13 -14.78
C GLU A 3 -5.23 0.57 -13.86
N ARG A 4 -4.94 -0.07 -12.72
CA ARG A 4 -3.98 0.41 -11.68
C ARG A 4 -2.57 0.67 -12.24
N TYR A 5 -2.19 -0.02 -13.32
CA TYR A 5 -0.89 0.06 -13.96
C TYR A 5 -0.94 0.70 -15.35
N GLY A 6 -1.99 1.47 -15.68
CA GLY A 6 -2.07 2.26 -16.91
C GLY A 6 -2.43 1.48 -18.20
N HIS A 7 -2.53 0.16 -18.14
CA HIS A 7 -2.87 -0.70 -19.28
C HIS A 7 -4.10 -1.58 -19.02
N GLY A 8 -4.76 -2.00 -20.10
CA GLY A 8 -5.82 -3.02 -20.04
C GLY A 8 -5.24 -4.44 -19.95
N GLY A 9 -6.09 -5.42 -19.64
CA GLY A 9 -5.73 -6.83 -19.53
C GLY A 9 -5.32 -7.29 -18.13
N ASP A 10 -5.53 -6.46 -17.11
CA ASP A 10 -5.20 -6.79 -15.71
C ASP A 10 -6.31 -7.62 -15.04
N LEU A 11 -6.33 -8.91 -15.38
CA LEU A 11 -7.27 -9.89 -14.79
C LEU A 11 -7.08 -10.07 -13.28
N TRP A 12 -5.88 -9.82 -12.76
CA TRP A 12 -5.58 -9.92 -11.32
C TRP A 12 -6.30 -8.83 -10.55
N THR A 13 -6.10 -7.57 -10.96
CA THR A 13 -6.81 -6.43 -10.37
C THR A 13 -8.32 -6.57 -10.51
N ALA A 14 -8.82 -7.11 -11.63
CA ALA A 14 -10.25 -7.37 -11.82
C ALA A 14 -10.80 -8.43 -10.84
N SER A 15 -10.08 -9.53 -10.67
CA SER A 15 -10.43 -10.59 -9.71
C SER A 15 -10.46 -10.07 -8.28
N GLU A 16 -9.44 -9.31 -7.87
CA GLU A 16 -9.39 -8.67 -6.55
C GLU A 16 -10.53 -7.67 -6.34
N ALA A 17 -10.87 -6.89 -7.37
CA ALA A 17 -11.86 -5.82 -7.25
C ALA A 17 -13.30 -6.34 -7.19
N PHE A 18 -13.63 -7.44 -7.86
CA PHE A 18 -15.01 -7.94 -7.99
C PHE A 18 -15.24 -9.32 -7.38
N GLY A 19 -14.21 -10.02 -6.90
CA GLY A 19 -14.34 -11.36 -6.29
C GLY A 19 -14.71 -12.46 -7.29
N VAL A 20 -14.47 -12.23 -8.58
CA VAL A 20 -14.72 -13.20 -9.67
C VAL A 20 -13.38 -13.83 -10.09
N PRO A 21 -13.25 -15.17 -10.22
CA PRO A 21 -12.01 -15.79 -10.67
C PRO A 21 -11.55 -15.29 -12.05
N GLN A 22 -10.24 -15.22 -12.28
CA GLN A 22 -9.65 -14.63 -13.49
C GLN A 22 -10.17 -15.28 -14.78
N GLU A 23 -10.30 -16.60 -14.77
CA GLU A 23 -10.81 -17.43 -15.87
C GLU A 23 -12.28 -17.17 -16.23
N GLN A 24 -13.04 -16.52 -15.35
CA GLN A 24 -14.44 -16.18 -15.60
C GLN A 24 -14.61 -14.80 -16.24
N PHE A 25 -13.53 -13.99 -16.32
CA PHE A 25 -13.61 -12.70 -16.97
C PHE A 25 -13.51 -12.80 -18.49
N LEU A 26 -14.41 -12.08 -19.16
CA LEU A 26 -14.33 -11.78 -20.57
C LEU A 26 -13.64 -10.42 -20.79
N ASP A 27 -12.35 -10.47 -21.13
CA ASP A 27 -11.52 -9.26 -21.20
C ASP A 27 -11.60 -8.51 -22.55
N PHE A 28 -12.39 -7.44 -22.62
CA PHE A 28 -12.42 -6.50 -23.75
C PHE A 28 -11.47 -5.31 -23.57
N SER A 29 -10.71 -5.23 -22.48
CA SER A 29 -9.82 -4.11 -22.21
C SER A 29 -8.47 -4.22 -22.95
N SER A 30 -8.06 -5.44 -23.34
CA SER A 30 -6.85 -5.73 -24.13
C SER A 30 -7.16 -6.07 -25.59
N ASN A 31 -6.38 -5.50 -26.52
CA ASN A 31 -6.65 -5.53 -27.96
C ASN A 31 -5.95 -6.71 -28.65
N MET A 32 -6.29 -7.94 -28.27
CA MET A 32 -5.71 -9.16 -28.85
C MET A 32 -6.57 -9.74 -29.97
N ASN A 33 -5.96 -10.43 -30.94
CA ASN A 33 -6.69 -11.19 -31.95
C ASN A 33 -7.48 -12.35 -31.29
N PRO A 34 -8.82 -12.39 -31.39
CA PRO A 34 -9.59 -13.36 -30.64
C PRO A 34 -9.50 -14.80 -31.19
N LEU A 35 -8.85 -15.01 -32.35
CA LEU A 35 -8.57 -16.34 -32.88
C LEU A 35 -7.53 -17.11 -32.04
N GLY A 36 -6.85 -16.43 -31.11
CA GLY A 36 -5.77 -17.02 -30.31
C GLY A 36 -4.47 -17.20 -31.10
N PRO A 37 -3.42 -17.79 -30.50
CA PRO A 37 -2.16 -18.06 -31.19
C PRO A 37 -2.33 -19.01 -32.39
N PRO A 38 -1.60 -18.82 -33.50
CA PRO A 38 -1.53 -19.80 -34.59
C PRO A 38 -1.05 -21.18 -34.10
N GLU A 39 -1.47 -22.25 -34.77
CA GLU A 39 -1.13 -23.63 -34.39
C GLU A 39 0.39 -23.86 -34.30
N SER A 40 1.16 -23.21 -35.19
CA SER A 40 2.62 -23.33 -35.18
C SER A 40 3.28 -22.87 -33.88
N VAL A 41 2.64 -21.98 -33.11
CA VAL A 41 3.08 -21.61 -31.76
C VAL A 41 3.06 -22.81 -30.81
N GLY A 42 1.99 -23.62 -30.85
CA GLY A 42 1.87 -24.84 -30.06
C GLY A 42 2.89 -25.92 -30.46
N ILE A 43 3.23 -26.01 -31.74
CA ILE A 43 4.27 -26.90 -32.25
C ILE A 43 5.64 -26.52 -31.68
N ILE A 44 5.97 -25.22 -31.62
CA ILE A 44 7.22 -24.75 -31.03
C ILE A 44 7.29 -25.08 -29.52
N PHE A 45 6.23 -24.83 -28.77
CA PHE A 45 6.21 -25.15 -27.34
C PHE A 45 6.34 -26.65 -27.06
N SER A 46 5.67 -27.51 -27.82
CA SER A 46 5.75 -28.96 -27.63
C SER A 46 7.09 -29.55 -28.08
N GLY A 47 7.66 -29.05 -29.19
CA GLY A 47 8.87 -29.61 -29.79
C GLY A 47 10.19 -29.07 -29.24
N ARG A 48 10.24 -27.81 -28.81
CA ARG A 48 11.51 -27.09 -28.58
C ARG A 48 11.73 -26.56 -27.17
N TRP A 49 10.80 -26.78 -26.23
CA TRP A 49 10.93 -26.24 -24.87
C TRP A 49 12.23 -26.64 -24.16
N ARG A 50 12.81 -27.81 -24.47
CA ARG A 50 14.08 -28.26 -23.87
C ARG A 50 15.29 -27.44 -24.34
N GLU A 51 15.20 -26.76 -25.47
CA GLU A 51 16.29 -25.95 -26.02
C GLU A 51 16.49 -24.63 -25.28
N VAL A 52 15.57 -24.23 -24.39
CA VAL A 52 15.66 -22.97 -23.60
C VAL A 52 16.83 -22.95 -22.61
N VAL A 53 17.50 -24.09 -22.41
CA VAL A 53 18.76 -24.17 -21.65
C VAL A 53 19.91 -23.41 -22.32
N ASN A 54 19.79 -23.14 -23.62
CA ASN A 54 20.78 -22.39 -24.38
C ASN A 54 20.45 -20.89 -24.41
N TYR A 55 21.47 -20.05 -24.38
CA TYR A 55 21.29 -18.63 -24.68
C TYR A 55 20.71 -18.45 -26.10
N PRO A 56 19.79 -17.49 -26.30
CA PRO A 56 19.26 -17.20 -27.63
C PRO A 56 20.37 -16.66 -28.55
N ASP A 57 20.13 -16.68 -29.87
CA ASP A 57 21.04 -16.02 -30.82
C ASP A 57 21.09 -14.53 -30.49
N PRO A 58 22.24 -13.98 -30.02
CA PRO A 58 22.32 -12.58 -29.62
C PRO A 58 22.11 -11.61 -30.78
N ALA A 59 22.32 -12.08 -32.01
CA ALA A 59 22.14 -11.28 -33.22
C ALA A 59 20.78 -11.50 -33.89
N VAL A 60 19.92 -12.39 -33.36
CA VAL A 60 18.55 -12.64 -33.84
C VAL A 60 18.51 -12.86 -35.38
N ARG A 61 19.49 -13.59 -35.92
CA ARG A 61 19.83 -13.56 -37.36
C ARG A 61 18.71 -14.07 -38.26
N GLU A 62 18.14 -15.22 -37.90
CA GLU A 62 17.12 -15.86 -38.73
C GLU A 62 15.84 -15.03 -38.82
N LEU A 63 15.35 -14.53 -37.69
CA LEU A 63 14.15 -13.68 -37.66
C LEU A 63 14.40 -12.35 -38.38
N THR A 64 15.58 -11.74 -38.18
CA THR A 64 15.98 -10.51 -38.88
C THR A 64 15.96 -10.70 -40.39
N ARG A 65 16.55 -11.81 -40.90
CA ARG A 65 16.54 -12.14 -42.33
C ARG A 65 15.11 -12.29 -42.89
N ARG A 66 14.23 -12.99 -42.17
CA ARG A 66 12.84 -13.20 -42.61
C ARG A 66 12.05 -11.89 -42.63
N LEU A 67 12.22 -11.04 -41.62
CA LEU A 67 11.59 -9.72 -41.58
C LEU A 67 12.11 -8.82 -42.71
N ALA A 68 13.41 -8.84 -42.98
CA ALA A 68 14.03 -8.11 -44.08
C ALA A 68 13.43 -8.54 -45.43
N ALA A 69 13.29 -9.85 -45.63
CA ALA A 69 12.64 -10.41 -46.82
C ALA A 69 11.15 -10.04 -46.93
N LYS A 70 10.39 -10.05 -45.81
CA LYS A 70 8.96 -9.66 -45.79
C LYS A 70 8.78 -8.22 -46.28
N HIS A 71 9.61 -7.30 -45.80
CA HIS A 71 9.46 -5.86 -46.11
C HIS A 71 10.20 -5.41 -47.37
N GLY A 72 11.12 -6.23 -47.88
CA GLY A 72 11.99 -5.88 -49.00
C GLY A 72 13.04 -4.84 -48.63
N VAL A 73 13.62 -4.94 -47.43
CA VAL A 73 14.65 -4.03 -46.90
C VAL A 73 15.93 -4.80 -46.52
N GLY A 74 17.02 -4.10 -46.22
CA GLY A 74 18.27 -4.74 -45.76
C GLY A 74 18.17 -5.32 -44.35
N GLU A 75 18.90 -6.40 -44.06
CA GLU A 75 18.97 -6.98 -42.69
C GLU A 75 19.55 -5.98 -41.67
N ASP A 76 20.41 -5.06 -42.10
CA ASP A 76 20.99 -4.01 -41.28
C ASP A 76 20.04 -2.84 -41.01
N CYS A 77 18.88 -2.82 -41.67
CA CYS A 77 17.80 -1.85 -41.45
C CYS A 77 16.80 -2.31 -40.38
N ILE A 78 17.03 -3.47 -39.74
CA ILE A 78 16.11 -4.07 -38.77
C ILE A 78 16.78 -4.29 -37.41
N LEU A 79 16.04 -3.97 -36.35
CA LEU A 79 16.36 -4.37 -34.99
C LEU A 79 15.15 -5.04 -34.36
N VAL A 80 15.32 -6.29 -33.94
CA VAL A 80 14.29 -7.04 -33.20
C VAL A 80 14.43 -6.72 -31.72
N GLY A 81 13.31 -6.50 -31.03
CA GLY A 81 13.27 -6.15 -29.62
C GLY A 81 12.24 -6.95 -28.81
N ASN A 82 12.37 -6.86 -27.49
CA ASN A 82 11.55 -7.48 -26.47
C ASN A 82 10.16 -6.82 -26.36
N GLY A 83 9.41 -6.84 -27.48
CA GLY A 83 8.19 -6.08 -27.68
C GLY A 83 8.44 -4.66 -28.22
N ALA A 84 7.36 -4.03 -28.69
CA ALA A 84 7.41 -2.65 -29.19
C ALA A 84 7.87 -1.64 -28.11
N ALA A 85 7.53 -1.89 -26.84
CA ALA A 85 7.91 -1.04 -25.71
C ALA A 85 9.43 -0.83 -25.57
N GLU A 86 10.24 -1.90 -25.75
CA GLU A 86 11.71 -1.78 -25.74
C GLU A 86 12.18 -0.87 -26.89
N LEU A 87 11.57 -1.01 -28.06
CA LEU A 87 11.95 -0.29 -29.27
C LEU A 87 11.56 1.19 -29.22
N ILE A 88 10.42 1.51 -28.59
CA ILE A 88 10.01 2.89 -28.28
C ILE A 88 11.08 3.57 -27.42
N ASP A 89 11.49 2.93 -26.32
CA ASP A 89 12.51 3.46 -25.41
C ASP A 89 13.88 3.61 -26.12
N LEU A 90 14.32 2.61 -26.89
CA LEU A 90 15.58 2.67 -27.64
C LEU A 90 15.59 3.77 -28.70
N ALA A 91 14.51 3.93 -29.47
CA ALA A 91 14.42 4.93 -30.53
C ALA A 91 14.53 6.35 -29.96
N VAL A 92 13.80 6.63 -28.87
CA VAL A 92 13.83 7.94 -28.20
C VAL A 92 15.20 8.22 -27.59
N ARG A 93 15.86 7.22 -26.98
CA ARG A 93 17.23 7.36 -26.43
C ARG A 93 18.29 7.63 -27.49
N VAL A 94 18.12 7.11 -28.70
CA VAL A 94 19.03 7.37 -29.82
C VAL A 94 18.83 8.76 -30.39
N LEU A 95 17.58 9.21 -30.53
CA LEU A 95 17.26 10.51 -31.12
C LEU A 95 17.47 11.67 -30.15
N ARG A 96 17.19 11.47 -28.87
CA ARG A 96 17.25 12.48 -27.79
C ARG A 96 16.58 13.82 -28.16
N PRO A 97 15.31 13.82 -28.61
CA PRO A 97 14.62 15.04 -28.98
C PRO A 97 14.48 15.98 -27.78
N GLY A 98 14.60 17.29 -28.01
CA GLY A 98 14.31 18.30 -26.99
C GLY A 98 12.80 18.53 -26.83
N VAL A 99 12.07 18.51 -27.95
CA VAL A 99 10.60 18.60 -28.01
C VAL A 99 10.06 17.55 -28.98
N THR A 100 9.07 16.77 -28.55
CA THR A 100 8.40 15.74 -29.36
C THR A 100 6.91 16.06 -29.53
N GLY A 101 6.45 16.13 -30.78
CA GLY A 101 5.04 16.30 -31.13
C GLY A 101 4.27 14.99 -31.02
N LEU A 102 3.22 14.94 -30.19
CA LEU A 102 2.35 13.77 -30.00
C LEU A 102 0.91 14.08 -30.41
N ALA A 103 0.27 13.21 -31.20
CA ALA A 103 -1.14 13.36 -31.57
C ALA A 103 -2.07 12.91 -30.44
N ARG A 104 -2.73 13.84 -29.73
CA ARG A 104 -3.53 13.51 -28.53
C ARG A 104 -5.01 13.28 -28.84
N PRO A 105 -5.61 12.15 -28.43
CA PRO A 105 -5.03 11.11 -27.58
C PRO A 105 -4.14 10.11 -28.34
N SER A 106 -3.08 9.66 -27.66
CA SER A 106 -2.12 8.66 -28.14
C SER A 106 -1.74 7.69 -27.03
N PHE A 107 -0.96 6.65 -27.37
CA PHE A 107 -0.43 5.69 -26.41
C PHE A 107 0.52 6.36 -25.39
N GLY A 108 0.31 6.10 -24.10
CA GLY A 108 1.04 6.78 -23.02
C GLY A 108 2.55 6.49 -23.00
N GLU A 109 2.98 5.32 -23.46
CA GLU A 109 4.42 4.95 -23.45
C GLU A 109 5.28 5.88 -24.34
N TYR A 110 4.69 6.58 -25.32
CA TYR A 110 5.44 7.55 -26.13
C TYR A 110 5.93 8.72 -25.28
N GLU A 111 5.04 9.27 -24.44
CA GLU A 111 5.34 10.36 -23.52
C GLU A 111 6.31 9.90 -22.44
N GLU A 112 6.06 8.76 -21.81
CA GLU A 112 6.96 8.20 -20.79
C GLU A 112 8.38 7.99 -21.32
N ALA A 113 8.54 7.55 -22.58
CA ALA A 113 9.86 7.38 -23.19
C ALA A 113 10.58 8.71 -23.41
N VAL A 114 9.85 9.77 -23.79
CA VAL A 114 10.39 11.13 -23.96
C VAL A 114 10.76 11.74 -22.60
N GLU A 115 9.93 11.58 -21.58
CA GLU A 115 10.19 12.10 -20.23
C GLU A 115 11.40 11.43 -19.57
N LYS A 116 11.60 10.12 -19.77
CA LYS A 116 12.75 9.36 -19.25
C LYS A 116 14.11 9.94 -19.64
N ILE A 117 14.19 10.65 -20.77
CA ILE A 117 15.42 11.30 -21.24
C ILE A 117 15.44 12.81 -20.99
N GLY A 118 14.43 13.36 -20.31
CA GLY A 118 14.24 14.78 -20.05
C GLY A 118 13.74 15.60 -21.24
N GLY A 119 13.13 14.95 -22.23
CA GLY A 119 12.50 15.63 -23.37
C GLY A 119 11.14 16.23 -22.99
N ARG A 120 10.66 17.20 -23.78
CA ARG A 120 9.33 17.82 -23.60
C ARG A 120 8.36 17.34 -24.67
N VAL A 121 7.07 17.36 -24.35
CA VAL A 121 6.00 17.03 -25.31
C VAL A 121 5.31 18.30 -25.81
N LEU A 122 5.00 18.30 -27.11
CA LEU A 122 4.09 19.25 -27.75
C LEU A 122 2.84 18.48 -28.19
N ASP A 123 1.68 18.80 -27.63
CA ASP A 123 0.45 18.11 -28.01
C ASP A 123 -0.12 18.64 -29.35
N ILE A 124 -0.46 17.71 -30.22
CA ILE A 124 -1.19 17.92 -31.48
C ILE A 124 -2.62 17.42 -31.25
N PRO A 125 -3.60 18.30 -30.97
CA PRO A 125 -4.92 17.89 -30.52
C PRO A 125 -5.72 17.22 -31.64
N LEU A 126 -6.22 16.01 -31.38
CA LEU A 126 -7.21 15.32 -32.21
C LEU A 126 -8.60 15.61 -31.64
N SER A 127 -9.48 16.16 -32.48
CA SER A 127 -10.84 16.53 -32.04
C SER A 127 -11.86 15.43 -32.32
N GLU A 128 -12.81 15.25 -31.40
CA GLU A 128 -13.99 14.39 -31.62
C GLU A 128 -14.80 14.83 -32.85
N ALA A 129 -14.90 16.15 -33.08
CA ALA A 129 -15.61 16.72 -34.23
C ALA A 129 -15.02 16.31 -35.60
N SER A 130 -13.72 15.97 -35.65
CA SER A 130 -13.06 15.43 -36.85
C SER A 130 -12.96 13.91 -36.84
N GLY A 131 -13.68 13.22 -35.95
CA GLY A 131 -13.57 11.78 -35.75
C GLY A 131 -12.16 11.35 -35.32
N TYR A 132 -11.44 12.23 -34.61
CA TYR A 132 -10.05 12.05 -34.20
C TYR A 132 -9.07 11.79 -35.37
N VAL A 133 -9.41 12.23 -36.59
CA VAL A 133 -8.50 12.17 -37.73
C VAL A 133 -7.48 13.32 -37.62
N LEU A 134 -6.20 12.98 -37.70
CA LEU A 134 -5.08 13.94 -37.67
C LEU A 134 -5.08 14.78 -38.95
N LYS A 135 -4.91 16.11 -38.82
CA LYS A 135 -4.92 17.01 -39.98
C LYS A 135 -3.51 17.37 -40.43
N LEU A 136 -3.32 17.50 -41.74
CA LEU A 136 -2.03 17.88 -42.33
C LEU A 136 -1.55 19.26 -41.86
N SER A 137 -2.47 20.21 -41.65
CA SER A 137 -2.14 21.54 -41.12
C SER A 137 -1.46 21.45 -39.75
N ASP A 138 -2.00 20.61 -38.88
CA ASP A 138 -1.59 20.52 -37.47
C ASP A 138 -0.24 19.80 -37.39
N VAL A 139 -0.01 18.81 -38.25
CA VAL A 139 1.30 18.15 -38.41
C VAL A 139 2.36 19.14 -38.89
N LYS A 140 2.06 19.97 -39.90
CA LYS A 140 3.00 20.96 -40.42
C LYS A 140 3.30 22.05 -39.40
N GLU A 141 2.31 22.49 -38.63
CA GLU A 141 2.52 23.44 -37.54
C GLU A 141 3.40 22.82 -36.45
N ALA A 142 3.08 21.61 -35.99
CA ALA A 142 3.85 20.93 -34.96
C ALA A 142 5.30 20.70 -35.40
N ALA A 143 5.52 20.27 -36.64
CA ALA A 143 6.84 20.07 -37.22
C ALA A 143 7.72 21.34 -37.23
N SER A 144 7.11 22.53 -37.22
CA SER A 144 7.85 23.80 -37.08
C SER A 144 8.26 24.14 -35.64
N ARG A 145 7.75 23.39 -34.66
CA ARG A 145 7.85 23.67 -33.21
C ARG A 145 8.44 22.50 -32.40
N CYS A 146 8.64 21.33 -33.01
CA CYS A 146 9.22 20.16 -32.37
C CYS A 146 10.38 19.57 -33.18
N ASP A 147 11.24 18.83 -32.50
CA ASP A 147 12.40 18.15 -33.10
C ASP A 147 12.04 16.77 -33.67
N LEU A 148 10.92 16.21 -33.22
CA LEU A 148 10.47 14.86 -33.55
C LEU A 148 8.94 14.77 -33.52
N LEU A 149 8.34 14.11 -34.51
CA LEU A 149 6.95 13.65 -34.43
C LEU A 149 6.90 12.19 -33.98
N PHE A 150 6.01 11.84 -33.05
CA PHE A 150 5.77 10.44 -32.69
C PHE A 150 4.27 10.13 -32.85
N LEU A 151 3.96 9.32 -33.88
CA LEU A 151 2.59 9.12 -34.36
C LEU A 151 2.22 7.63 -34.40
N GLY A 152 0.99 7.29 -33.99
CA GLY A 152 0.46 5.94 -34.15
C GLY A 152 -0.25 5.73 -35.49
N HIS A 153 -0.04 4.58 -36.13
CA HIS A 153 -0.59 4.24 -37.45
C HIS A 153 -1.00 2.76 -37.58
N PRO A 154 -2.27 2.38 -37.28
CA PRO A 154 -3.35 3.19 -36.71
C PRO A 154 -3.09 3.70 -35.28
N ASN A 155 -3.70 4.83 -34.93
CA ASN A 155 -3.57 5.43 -33.61
C ASN A 155 -4.28 4.63 -32.50
N ASN A 156 -3.71 4.61 -31.30
CA ASN A 156 -4.30 4.05 -30.08
C ASN A 156 -4.47 5.20 -29.07
N PRO A 157 -5.69 5.51 -28.59
CA PRO A 157 -6.88 4.64 -28.50
C PRO A 157 -7.93 4.84 -29.60
N THR A 158 -7.74 5.71 -30.58
CA THR A 158 -8.82 6.10 -31.51
C THR A 158 -9.10 5.08 -32.62
N GLY A 159 -8.10 4.26 -32.95
CA GLY A 159 -8.19 3.25 -34.01
C GLY A 159 -8.07 3.81 -35.42
N ARG A 160 -7.79 5.12 -35.59
CA ARG A 160 -7.76 5.79 -36.90
C ARG A 160 -6.41 5.62 -37.58
N LEU A 161 -6.43 5.33 -38.89
CA LEU A 161 -5.24 5.44 -39.75
C LEU A 161 -4.80 6.90 -39.91
N LEU A 162 -3.51 7.08 -40.22
CA LEU A 162 -3.00 8.37 -40.67
C LEU A 162 -3.53 8.62 -42.09
N PRO A 163 -4.02 9.83 -42.39
CA PRO A 163 -4.39 10.23 -43.74
C PRO A 163 -3.25 10.06 -44.75
N LYS A 164 -3.61 9.75 -46.00
CA LYS A 164 -2.64 9.47 -47.09
C LYS A 164 -1.66 10.62 -47.33
N ASP A 165 -2.11 11.86 -47.24
CA ASP A 165 -1.26 13.05 -47.38
C ASP A 165 -0.21 13.19 -46.26
N ILE A 166 -0.54 12.78 -45.04
CA ILE A 166 0.42 12.70 -43.92
C ILE A 166 1.38 11.53 -44.13
N VAL A 167 0.89 10.36 -44.56
CA VAL A 167 1.76 9.20 -44.88
C VAL A 167 2.78 9.59 -45.94
N SER A 168 2.35 10.23 -47.04
CA SER A 168 3.25 10.75 -48.08
C SER A 168 4.22 11.80 -47.55
N LEU A 169 3.76 12.73 -46.70
CA LEU A 169 4.63 13.73 -46.06
C LEU A 169 5.75 13.09 -45.23
N LEU A 170 5.44 12.03 -44.47
CA LEU A 170 6.42 11.33 -43.65
C LEU A 170 7.37 10.46 -44.49
N ALA A 171 6.88 9.87 -45.57
CA ALA A 171 7.69 9.05 -46.47
C ALA A 171 8.70 9.87 -47.28
N GLU A 172 8.30 11.05 -47.76
CA GLU A 172 9.11 11.91 -48.64
C GLU A 172 9.84 13.04 -47.90
N GLY A 173 9.45 13.33 -46.66
CA GLY A 173 9.84 14.54 -45.94
C GLY A 173 11.11 14.43 -45.09
N ASP A 174 11.66 15.59 -44.77
CA ASP A 174 12.82 15.75 -43.88
C ASP A 174 12.44 15.88 -42.39
N ILE A 175 11.17 15.71 -42.04
CA ILE A 175 10.69 15.85 -40.67
C ILE A 175 11.08 14.59 -39.89
N PRO A 176 11.86 14.69 -38.80
CA PRO A 176 12.14 13.51 -37.99
C PRO A 176 10.85 12.95 -37.40
N ALA A 177 10.62 11.65 -37.59
CA ALA A 177 9.44 10.97 -37.11
C ALA A 177 9.70 9.53 -36.66
N ILE A 178 9.01 9.13 -35.59
CA ILE A 178 8.79 7.72 -35.25
C ILE A 178 7.31 7.42 -35.52
N VAL A 179 7.04 6.37 -36.30
CA VAL A 179 5.69 5.89 -36.57
C VAL A 179 5.51 4.51 -35.95
N ASP A 180 4.53 4.39 -35.05
CA ASP A 180 4.16 3.10 -34.44
C ASP A 180 3.06 2.43 -35.25
N GLU A 181 3.44 1.40 -36.01
CA GLU A 181 2.58 0.58 -36.83
C GLU A 181 2.15 -0.73 -36.13
N ALA A 182 2.15 -0.78 -34.79
CA ALA A 182 1.85 -2.00 -34.04
C ALA A 182 0.46 -2.61 -34.27
N PHE A 183 -0.45 -1.91 -34.95
CA PHE A 183 -1.79 -2.40 -35.31
C PHE A 183 -2.02 -2.46 -36.83
N LEU A 184 -1.02 -2.14 -37.67
CA LEU A 184 -1.22 -2.03 -39.12
C LEU A 184 -1.53 -3.38 -39.78
N ASP A 185 -1.06 -4.51 -39.21
CA ASP A 185 -1.37 -5.87 -39.68
C ASP A 185 -2.88 -6.16 -39.71
N PHE A 186 -3.69 -5.43 -38.93
CA PHE A 186 -5.17 -5.55 -38.96
C PHE A 186 -5.83 -4.80 -40.14
N THR A 187 -5.05 -4.25 -41.06
CA THR A 187 -5.54 -3.49 -42.21
C THR A 187 -5.31 -4.27 -43.50
N PRO A 188 -6.32 -4.43 -44.37
CA PRO A 188 -6.17 -5.17 -45.63
C PRO A 188 -5.23 -4.49 -46.65
N LEU A 189 -4.89 -3.22 -46.44
CA LEU A 189 -3.98 -2.42 -47.27
C LEU A 189 -2.62 -2.21 -46.58
N GLU A 190 -2.21 -3.11 -45.68
CA GLU A 190 -0.95 -3.02 -44.92
C GLU A 190 0.25 -2.66 -45.83
N GLU A 191 0.43 -3.38 -46.93
CA GLU A 191 1.57 -3.20 -47.84
C GLU A 191 1.60 -1.84 -48.53
N GLU A 192 0.44 -1.22 -48.76
CA GLU A 192 0.32 0.10 -49.40
C GLU A 192 0.49 1.24 -48.40
N LEU A 193 0.19 1.00 -47.13
CA LEU A 193 0.14 2.02 -46.08
C LEU A 193 1.41 2.05 -45.22
N THR A 194 2.14 0.95 -45.15
CA THR A 194 3.34 0.87 -44.31
C THR A 194 4.45 1.79 -44.80
N LEU A 195 5.16 2.37 -43.84
CA LEU A 195 6.31 3.25 -44.04
C LEU A 195 7.65 2.52 -43.89
N THR A 196 7.68 1.20 -43.72
CA THR A 196 8.91 0.43 -43.46
C THR A 196 9.98 0.63 -44.52
N ARG A 197 9.62 0.64 -45.81
CA ARG A 197 10.56 0.89 -46.92
C ARG A 197 11.14 2.30 -46.87
N ALA A 198 10.28 3.31 -46.67
CA ALA A 198 10.73 4.69 -46.51
C ALA A 198 11.65 4.87 -45.29
N ALA A 199 11.36 4.18 -44.19
CA ALA A 199 12.18 4.22 -42.97
C ALA A 199 13.56 3.57 -43.14
N ALA A 200 13.69 2.55 -44.00
CA ALA A 200 14.98 1.95 -44.31
C ALA A 200 15.88 2.90 -45.11
N GLU A 201 15.29 3.77 -45.95
CA GLU A 201 16.01 4.70 -46.81
C GLU A 201 16.27 6.06 -46.13
N SER A 202 15.34 6.54 -45.29
CA SER A 202 15.40 7.85 -44.64
C SER A 202 16.09 7.82 -43.28
N SER A 203 16.99 8.79 -43.03
CA SER A 203 17.64 8.97 -41.72
C SER A 203 16.74 9.68 -40.68
N ASN A 204 15.59 10.19 -41.13
CA ASN A 204 14.62 10.94 -40.36
C ASN A 204 13.41 10.10 -39.94
N LEU A 205 13.19 8.93 -40.52
CA LEU A 205 12.02 8.10 -40.25
C LEU A 205 12.39 6.77 -39.58
N MET A 206 11.64 6.39 -38.55
CA MET A 206 11.70 5.06 -37.95
C MET A 206 10.29 4.47 -37.82
N VAL A 207 10.14 3.18 -38.09
CA VAL A 207 8.85 2.49 -38.04
C VAL A 207 8.92 1.34 -37.05
N ILE A 208 8.07 1.38 -36.01
CA ILE A 208 7.96 0.34 -34.99
C ILE A 208 6.82 -0.60 -35.34
N ARG A 209 7.04 -1.91 -35.20
CA ARG A 209 6.04 -2.96 -35.44
C ARG A 209 5.97 -3.89 -34.23
N SER A 210 4.76 -4.37 -33.95
CA SER A 210 4.52 -5.40 -32.94
C SER A 210 4.17 -6.72 -33.60
N MET A 211 4.67 -7.83 -33.06
CA MET A 211 4.26 -9.18 -33.45
C MET A 211 3.33 -9.81 -32.43
N THR A 212 2.97 -9.09 -31.37
CA THR A 212 2.19 -9.65 -30.25
C THR A 212 0.68 -9.61 -30.46
N LYS A 213 0.17 -8.49 -30.98
CA LYS A 213 -1.28 -8.19 -31.06
C LYS A 213 -1.98 -9.05 -32.11
N PHE A 214 -1.43 -9.04 -33.33
CA PHE A 214 -2.00 -9.75 -34.48
C PHE A 214 -1.98 -11.27 -34.31
N TYR A 215 -0.89 -11.84 -33.79
CA TYR A 215 -0.74 -13.28 -33.59
C TYR A 215 -1.15 -13.76 -32.19
N SER A 216 -1.70 -12.90 -31.34
CA SER A 216 -2.15 -13.23 -29.99
C SER A 216 -1.13 -13.90 -29.07
N ILE A 217 0.09 -13.36 -29.09
CA ILE A 217 1.23 -13.85 -28.30
C ILE A 217 1.83 -12.73 -27.41
N PRO A 218 1.02 -12.03 -26.59
CA PRO A 218 1.51 -10.88 -25.82
C PRO A 218 2.48 -11.26 -24.72
N GLY A 219 2.40 -12.49 -24.18
CA GLY A 219 3.28 -12.99 -23.12
C GLY A 219 4.71 -13.31 -23.57
N ILE A 220 4.96 -13.55 -24.87
CA ILE A 220 6.32 -13.86 -25.36
C ILE A 220 7.19 -12.61 -25.54
N ARG A 221 6.56 -11.43 -25.62
CA ARG A 221 7.18 -10.11 -25.84
C ARG A 221 8.03 -10.04 -27.13
N LEU A 222 7.42 -9.65 -28.26
CA LEU A 222 8.13 -9.54 -29.55
C LEU A 222 7.69 -8.35 -30.41
N GLY A 223 8.67 -7.62 -30.92
CA GLY A 223 8.49 -6.53 -31.89
C GLY A 223 9.77 -6.29 -32.68
N TYR A 224 9.70 -5.41 -33.67
CA TYR A 224 10.87 -4.98 -34.44
C TYR A 224 10.72 -3.53 -34.90
N ILE A 225 11.84 -2.85 -35.11
CA ILE A 225 11.87 -1.50 -35.70
C ILE A 225 12.63 -1.56 -37.02
N VAL A 226 12.10 -0.85 -38.02
CA VAL A 226 12.75 -0.62 -39.31
C VAL A 226 13.22 0.83 -39.35
N ALA A 227 14.50 1.03 -39.64
CA ALA A 227 15.11 2.35 -39.73
C ALA A 227 16.39 2.28 -40.58
N ASN A 228 16.91 3.43 -40.97
CA ASN A 228 18.21 3.53 -41.65
C ASN A 228 19.33 2.77 -40.88
N PRO A 229 20.26 2.08 -41.58
CA PRO A 229 21.29 1.27 -40.94
C PRO A 229 22.11 1.96 -39.85
N GLU A 230 22.38 3.26 -39.97
CA GLU A 230 23.12 3.99 -38.92
C GLU A 230 22.30 4.11 -37.64
N ARG A 231 20.98 4.31 -37.73
CA ARG A 231 20.07 4.36 -36.57
C ARG A 231 19.98 3.01 -35.89
N ILE A 232 19.89 1.93 -36.67
CA ILE A 232 19.90 0.56 -36.16
C ILE A 232 21.19 0.25 -35.41
N ARG A 233 22.35 0.66 -35.94
CA ARG A 233 23.65 0.49 -35.25
C ARG A 233 23.70 1.23 -33.93
N LEU A 234 23.17 2.45 -33.85
CA LEU A 234 23.10 3.21 -32.61
C LEU A 234 22.20 2.54 -31.58
N MET A 235 21.00 2.10 -31.98
CA MET A 235 20.07 1.40 -31.07
C MET A 235 20.67 0.08 -30.57
N ARG A 236 21.36 -0.67 -31.44
CA ARG A 236 22.01 -1.94 -31.07
C ARG A 236 23.12 -1.76 -30.02
N ARG A 237 23.76 -0.59 -29.94
CA ARG A 237 24.74 -0.27 -28.87
C ARG A 237 24.09 -0.06 -27.51
N LEU A 238 22.82 0.36 -27.50
CA LEU A 238 22.05 0.60 -26.28
C LEU A 238 21.19 -0.60 -25.88
N GLN A 239 20.85 -1.48 -26.84
CA GLN A 239 20.08 -2.68 -26.57
C GLN A 239 20.84 -3.63 -25.63
N VAL A 240 20.12 -4.16 -24.65
CA VAL A 240 20.67 -5.16 -23.72
C VAL A 240 20.94 -6.46 -24.49
N PRO A 241 22.12 -7.09 -24.32
CA PRO A 241 22.41 -8.39 -24.92
C PRO A 241 21.37 -9.44 -24.55
N TRP A 242 20.95 -10.26 -25.52
CA TRP A 242 19.94 -11.32 -25.36
C TRP A 242 18.57 -10.84 -24.86
N SER A 243 18.19 -9.58 -25.12
CA SER A 243 16.87 -9.08 -24.68
C SER A 243 15.70 -9.85 -25.30
N VAL A 244 15.86 -10.37 -26.52
CA VAL A 244 14.87 -11.21 -27.21
C VAL A 244 15.09 -12.69 -26.88
N ASN A 245 14.17 -13.26 -26.11
CA ASN A 245 14.24 -14.66 -25.67
C ASN A 245 14.12 -15.66 -26.84
N ALA A 246 14.63 -16.88 -26.65
CA ALA A 246 14.71 -17.89 -27.71
C ALA A 246 13.34 -18.29 -28.28
N LEU A 247 12.33 -18.42 -27.41
CA LEU A 247 10.96 -18.73 -27.81
C LEU A 247 10.39 -17.64 -28.73
N ALA A 248 10.61 -16.37 -28.38
CA ALA A 248 10.17 -15.25 -29.20
C ALA A 248 10.84 -15.24 -30.58
N GLN A 249 12.13 -15.58 -30.67
CA GLN A 249 12.80 -15.71 -31.96
C GLN A 249 12.21 -16.84 -32.81
N TRP A 250 11.99 -18.03 -32.23
CA TRP A 250 11.45 -19.18 -32.97
C TRP A 250 10.00 -18.96 -33.39
N ILE A 251 9.16 -18.47 -32.46
CA ILE A 251 7.76 -18.14 -32.73
C ILE A 251 7.69 -17.05 -33.79
N GLY A 252 8.50 -15.99 -33.66
CA GLY A 252 8.59 -14.93 -34.65
C GLY A 252 8.88 -15.44 -36.05
N CYS A 253 9.84 -16.37 -36.21
CA CYS A 253 10.13 -16.98 -37.49
C CYS A 253 8.94 -17.77 -38.06
N SER A 254 8.21 -18.47 -37.19
CA SER A 254 7.10 -19.33 -37.55
C SER A 254 5.86 -18.54 -37.99
N VAL A 255 5.46 -17.54 -37.19
CA VAL A 255 4.22 -16.79 -37.44
C VAL A 255 4.26 -15.90 -38.68
N LEU A 256 5.46 -15.56 -39.18
CA LEU A 256 5.62 -14.82 -40.43
C LEU A 256 5.14 -15.62 -41.67
N GLU A 257 5.02 -16.94 -41.56
CA GLU A 257 4.59 -17.82 -42.66
C GLU A 257 3.07 -18.10 -42.63
N GLU A 258 2.36 -17.65 -41.58
CA GLU A 258 0.94 -17.95 -41.31
C GLU A 258 -0.05 -17.12 -42.16
N ARG A 259 -0.05 -17.35 -43.48
CA ARG A 259 -0.90 -16.61 -44.43
C ARG A 259 -2.40 -16.86 -44.24
N GLU A 260 -2.79 -18.10 -43.96
CA GLU A 260 -4.20 -18.46 -43.76
C GLU A 260 -4.77 -17.85 -42.48
N TYR A 261 -3.96 -17.81 -41.41
CA TYR A 261 -4.31 -17.11 -40.18
C TYR A 261 -4.52 -15.61 -40.41
N ALA A 262 -3.64 -14.98 -41.20
CA ALA A 262 -3.78 -13.57 -41.54
C ALA A 262 -5.05 -13.28 -42.35
N ALA A 263 -5.35 -14.11 -43.36
CA ALA A 263 -6.58 -14.00 -44.15
C ALA A 263 -7.84 -14.15 -43.28
N SER A 264 -7.86 -15.16 -42.40
CA SER A 264 -8.97 -15.42 -41.47
C SER A 264 -9.18 -14.26 -40.50
N THR A 265 -8.09 -13.66 -40.02
CA THR A 265 -8.13 -12.49 -39.13
C THR A 265 -8.77 -11.28 -39.82
N LEU A 266 -8.37 -10.99 -41.06
CA LEU A 266 -8.91 -9.84 -41.81
C LEU A 266 -10.38 -10.05 -42.19
N GLU A 267 -10.78 -11.27 -42.53
CA GLU A 267 -12.17 -11.62 -42.80
C GLU A 267 -13.05 -11.45 -41.56
N TRP A 268 -12.64 -12.03 -40.43
CA TRP A 268 -13.31 -11.87 -39.13
C TRP A 268 -13.48 -10.39 -38.77
N LEU A 269 -12.39 -9.61 -38.84
CA LEU A 269 -12.42 -8.21 -38.43
C LEU A 269 -13.32 -7.38 -39.33
N ARG A 270 -13.33 -7.66 -40.63
CA ARG A 270 -14.18 -6.95 -41.60
C ARG A 270 -15.66 -7.09 -41.25
N GLU A 271 -16.10 -8.28 -40.86
CA GLU A 271 -17.49 -8.53 -40.48
C GLU A 271 -17.81 -7.93 -39.10
N GLU A 272 -17.05 -8.34 -38.06
CA GLU A 272 -17.39 -8.04 -36.68
C GLU A 272 -17.29 -6.55 -36.35
N ARG A 273 -16.37 -5.82 -36.98
CA ARG A 273 -16.18 -4.38 -36.73
C ARG A 273 -17.42 -3.57 -37.07
N GLY A 274 -18.03 -3.84 -38.23
CA GLY A 274 -19.24 -3.14 -38.67
C GLY A 274 -20.43 -3.44 -37.76
N VAL A 275 -20.59 -4.72 -37.39
CA VAL A 275 -21.66 -5.17 -36.51
C VAL A 275 -21.54 -4.55 -35.12
N LEU A 276 -20.38 -4.68 -34.47
CA LEU A 276 -20.19 -4.18 -33.11
C LEU A 276 -20.34 -2.66 -33.05
N SER A 277 -19.77 -1.93 -34.02
CA SER A 277 -19.92 -0.47 -34.10
C SER A 277 -21.39 -0.06 -34.25
N GLY A 278 -22.14 -0.73 -35.12
CA GLY A 278 -23.57 -0.46 -35.32
C GLY A 278 -24.40 -0.73 -34.06
N ARG A 279 -24.11 -1.83 -33.35
CA ARG A 279 -24.83 -2.20 -32.12
C ARG A 279 -24.48 -1.27 -30.94
N LEU A 280 -23.23 -0.83 -30.81
CA LEU A 280 -22.86 0.19 -29.83
C LEU A 280 -23.59 1.53 -30.08
N ARG A 281 -23.71 1.95 -31.35
CA ARG A 281 -24.52 3.14 -31.70
C ARG A 281 -26.00 2.96 -31.36
N ALA A 282 -26.55 1.77 -31.59
CA ALA A 282 -27.94 1.45 -31.23
C ALA A 282 -28.21 1.49 -29.72
N LEU A 283 -27.19 1.28 -28.88
CA LEU A 283 -27.26 1.47 -27.42
C LEU A 283 -27.14 2.94 -26.98
N GLY A 284 -26.98 3.88 -27.92
CA GLY A 284 -26.91 5.31 -27.65
C GLY A 284 -25.49 5.84 -27.39
N PHE A 285 -24.46 5.02 -27.57
CA PHE A 285 -23.07 5.49 -27.50
C PHE A 285 -22.66 6.28 -28.75
N GLN A 286 -21.79 7.28 -28.56
CA GLN A 286 -21.13 7.98 -29.66
C GLN A 286 -19.88 7.22 -30.07
N VAL A 287 -19.93 6.51 -31.20
CA VAL A 287 -18.87 5.57 -31.61
C VAL A 287 -17.96 6.16 -32.69
N VAL A 288 -16.64 6.12 -32.43
CA VAL A 288 -15.60 6.50 -33.38
C VAL A 288 -15.36 5.36 -34.38
N ASP A 289 -15.27 5.68 -35.66
CA ASP A 289 -14.94 4.69 -36.68
C ASP A 289 -13.50 4.19 -36.50
N SER A 290 -13.32 2.88 -36.40
CA SER A 290 -12.01 2.27 -36.21
C SER A 290 -11.53 1.58 -37.49
N ASP A 291 -10.23 1.63 -37.73
CA ASP A 291 -9.54 0.93 -38.81
C ASP A 291 -8.83 -0.35 -38.29
N THR A 292 -9.00 -0.70 -37.00
CA THR A 292 -8.28 -1.80 -36.33
C THR A 292 -9.18 -2.64 -35.41
N ASN A 293 -8.60 -3.51 -34.58
CA ASN A 293 -9.28 -4.52 -33.76
C ASN A 293 -9.83 -4.03 -32.40
N PHE A 294 -10.10 -2.74 -32.28
CA PHE A 294 -10.73 -2.14 -31.09
C PHE A 294 -11.54 -0.90 -31.49
N ILE A 295 -12.49 -0.49 -30.65
CA ILE A 295 -13.41 0.63 -30.89
C ILE A 295 -13.35 1.58 -29.70
N LEU A 296 -13.22 2.88 -29.99
CA LEU A 296 -13.40 3.97 -29.02
C LEU A 296 -14.83 4.50 -29.12
N PHE A 297 -15.48 4.72 -27.99
CA PHE A 297 -16.80 5.33 -27.93
C PHE A 297 -16.96 6.21 -26.68
N SER A 298 -17.85 7.19 -26.75
CA SER A 298 -18.19 8.08 -25.65
C SER A 298 -19.60 7.80 -25.12
N LEU A 299 -19.70 7.82 -23.80
CA LEU A 299 -20.94 7.77 -23.02
C LEU A 299 -21.58 9.16 -22.82
N ARG A 300 -20.97 10.23 -23.33
CA ARG A 300 -21.43 11.62 -23.15
C ARG A 300 -22.92 11.81 -23.49
N PRO A 301 -23.48 11.26 -24.59
CA PRO A 301 -24.91 11.39 -24.89
C PRO A 301 -25.84 10.80 -23.82
N LEU A 302 -25.33 9.88 -23.00
CA LEU A 302 -26.06 9.19 -21.94
C LEU A 302 -25.88 9.88 -20.58
N GLY A 303 -25.00 10.88 -20.46
CA GLY A 303 -24.69 11.54 -19.19
C GLY A 303 -24.00 10.62 -18.16
N LEU A 304 -23.31 9.57 -18.63
CA LEU A 304 -22.66 8.57 -17.78
C LEU A 304 -21.14 8.64 -17.90
N THR A 305 -20.45 8.20 -16.86
CA THR A 305 -18.99 8.05 -16.86
C THR A 305 -18.57 6.62 -17.18
N VAL A 306 -17.40 6.47 -17.78
CA VAL A 306 -16.81 5.17 -18.07
C VAL A 306 -16.49 4.40 -16.81
N GLN A 307 -16.13 5.06 -15.70
CA GLN A 307 -15.86 4.37 -14.42
C GLN A 307 -17.14 3.73 -13.86
N ALA A 308 -18.28 4.41 -13.98
CA ALA A 308 -19.57 3.83 -13.57
C ALA A 308 -19.93 2.63 -14.45
N LEU A 309 -19.78 2.75 -15.77
CA LEU A 309 -20.01 1.63 -16.69
C LEU A 309 -19.05 0.47 -16.40
N GLN A 310 -17.77 0.76 -16.19
CA GLN A 310 -16.74 -0.24 -15.95
C GLN A 310 -16.97 -1.00 -14.63
N ALA A 311 -17.45 -0.34 -13.59
CA ALA A 311 -17.83 -0.99 -12.34
C ALA A 311 -18.98 -1.99 -12.56
N GLU A 312 -19.99 -1.59 -13.33
CA GLU A 312 -21.17 -2.42 -13.58
C GLU A 312 -20.89 -3.59 -14.53
N MET A 313 -20.05 -3.36 -15.54
CA MET A 313 -19.55 -4.40 -16.43
C MET A 313 -18.64 -5.39 -15.69
N GLY A 314 -17.78 -4.89 -14.80
CA GLY A 314 -16.86 -5.72 -14.02
C GLY A 314 -17.57 -6.68 -13.06
N ARG A 315 -18.66 -6.25 -12.42
CA ARG A 315 -19.54 -7.14 -11.62
C ARG A 315 -20.16 -8.29 -12.44
N ARG A 316 -20.29 -8.11 -13.76
CA ARG A 316 -20.79 -9.13 -14.70
C ARG A 316 -19.68 -9.98 -15.31
N GLY A 317 -18.45 -9.83 -14.83
CA GLY A 317 -17.31 -10.56 -15.39
C GLY A 317 -16.87 -10.05 -16.76
N ILE A 318 -17.18 -8.80 -17.14
CA ILE A 318 -16.77 -8.24 -18.44
C ILE A 318 -15.86 -7.02 -18.20
N LEU A 319 -14.64 -7.06 -18.73
CA LEU A 319 -13.69 -5.95 -18.56
C LEU A 319 -13.69 -5.06 -19.79
N ILE A 320 -13.86 -3.76 -19.59
CA ILE A 320 -13.76 -2.73 -20.63
C ILE A 320 -12.63 -1.76 -20.28
N ARG A 321 -12.04 -1.09 -21.28
CA ARG A 321 -10.95 -0.13 -21.04
C ARG A 321 -11.50 1.26 -20.76
N ASP A 322 -11.16 1.79 -19.59
CA ASP A 322 -11.30 3.21 -19.27
C ASP A 322 -10.36 4.04 -20.18
N ALA A 323 -10.92 4.71 -21.18
CA ALA A 323 -10.15 5.51 -22.12
C ALA A 323 -9.90 6.94 -21.62
N SER A 324 -10.47 7.35 -20.48
CA SER A 324 -10.18 8.66 -19.86
C SER A 324 -8.73 8.79 -19.40
N LEU A 325 -8.03 7.66 -19.23
CA LEU A 325 -6.60 7.63 -18.88
C LEU A 325 -5.68 8.03 -20.05
N PHE A 326 -6.20 8.15 -21.28
CA PHE A 326 -5.42 8.68 -22.40
C PHE A 326 -5.57 10.21 -22.43
N ALA A 327 -4.45 10.93 -22.31
CA ALA A 327 -4.44 12.39 -22.38
C ALA A 327 -5.16 12.90 -23.64
N GLY A 328 -6.14 13.79 -23.48
CA GLY A 328 -7.00 14.28 -24.56
C GLY A 328 -8.37 13.62 -24.64
N LEU A 329 -8.65 12.61 -23.81
CA LEU A 329 -9.99 12.05 -23.58
C LEU A 329 -10.49 12.42 -22.17
N ASP A 330 -11.80 12.31 -21.95
CA ASP A 330 -12.42 12.59 -20.66
C ASP A 330 -13.09 11.34 -20.06
N GLU A 331 -13.66 11.50 -18.87
CA GLU A 331 -14.34 10.46 -18.09
C GLU A 331 -15.55 9.81 -18.79
N THR A 332 -15.93 10.26 -19.98
CA THR A 332 -17.00 9.65 -20.76
C THR A 332 -16.47 8.64 -21.78
N CYS A 333 -15.17 8.55 -22.00
CA CYS A 333 -14.59 7.77 -23.09
C CYS A 333 -14.22 6.35 -22.65
N CYS A 334 -14.68 5.37 -23.44
CA CYS A 334 -14.42 3.94 -23.25
C CYS A 334 -13.84 3.33 -24.52
N ARG A 335 -12.92 2.37 -24.37
CA ARG A 335 -12.41 1.54 -25.46
C ARG A 335 -12.72 0.07 -25.21
N VAL A 336 -13.10 -0.66 -26.25
CA VAL A 336 -13.26 -2.12 -26.19
C VAL A 336 -12.56 -2.77 -27.38
N ALA A 337 -11.96 -3.94 -27.16
CA ALA A 337 -11.49 -4.80 -28.23
C ALA A 337 -12.67 -5.29 -29.09
N ILE A 338 -12.39 -5.76 -30.29
CA ILE A 338 -13.34 -6.52 -31.10
C ILE A 338 -12.98 -8.00 -30.88
N LYS A 339 -13.97 -8.83 -30.52
CA LYS A 339 -13.79 -10.26 -30.28
C LYS A 339 -14.64 -11.12 -31.22
N LEU A 340 -14.77 -12.43 -30.95
CA LEU A 340 -15.70 -13.29 -31.70
C LEU A 340 -17.15 -12.88 -31.46
N ARG A 341 -18.05 -13.18 -32.43
CA ARG A 341 -19.47 -12.81 -32.37
C ARG A 341 -20.13 -13.14 -31.03
N GLU A 342 -19.92 -14.36 -30.52
CA GLU A 342 -20.51 -14.79 -29.25
C GLU A 342 -20.04 -13.91 -28.07
N GLN A 343 -18.76 -13.56 -28.06
CA GLN A 343 -18.18 -12.70 -27.02
C GLN A 343 -18.68 -11.26 -27.17
N ASN A 344 -18.79 -10.75 -28.40
CA ASN A 344 -19.32 -9.42 -28.70
C ASN A 344 -20.80 -9.30 -28.28
N GLU A 345 -21.62 -10.33 -28.50
CA GLU A 345 -23.01 -10.33 -28.04
C GLU A 345 -23.10 -10.35 -26.51
N LYS A 346 -22.21 -11.05 -25.80
CA LYS A 346 -22.10 -10.98 -24.33
C LYS A 346 -21.73 -9.58 -23.85
N LEU A 347 -20.78 -8.91 -24.51
CA LEU A 347 -20.44 -7.52 -24.25
C LEU A 347 -21.67 -6.61 -24.42
N LEU A 348 -22.37 -6.72 -25.56
CA LEU A 348 -23.53 -5.88 -25.87
C LEU A 348 -24.69 -6.11 -24.89
N ALA A 349 -24.96 -7.35 -24.50
CA ALA A 349 -25.96 -7.67 -23.50
C ALA A 349 -25.58 -7.06 -22.13
N GLY A 350 -24.32 -7.24 -21.70
CA GLY A 350 -23.82 -6.64 -20.47
C GLY A 350 -23.91 -5.12 -20.46
N LEU A 351 -23.56 -4.47 -21.58
CA LEU A 351 -23.68 -3.01 -21.72
C LEU A 351 -25.13 -2.55 -21.61
N ALA A 352 -26.07 -3.21 -22.28
CA ALA A 352 -27.50 -2.87 -22.23
C ALA A 352 -28.06 -3.00 -20.80
N GLU A 353 -27.72 -4.07 -20.08
CA GLU A 353 -28.12 -4.25 -18.68
C GLU A 353 -27.50 -3.21 -17.75
N ALA A 354 -26.20 -2.91 -17.93
CA ALA A 354 -25.50 -1.92 -17.15
C ALA A 354 -26.12 -0.52 -17.33
N LEU A 355 -26.46 -0.15 -18.57
CA LEU A 355 -27.16 1.10 -18.86
C LEU A 355 -28.53 1.18 -18.17
N SER A 356 -29.29 0.09 -18.19
CA SER A 356 -30.60 0.03 -17.51
C SER A 356 -30.49 0.30 -16.00
N VAL A 357 -29.48 -0.28 -15.33
CA VAL A 357 -29.23 -0.06 -13.89
C VAL A 357 -28.81 1.39 -13.61
N LEU A 358 -27.89 1.91 -14.41
CA LEU A 358 -27.35 3.27 -14.24
C LEU A 358 -28.39 4.35 -14.54
N GLN A 359 -29.31 4.12 -15.47
CA GLN A 359 -30.39 5.06 -15.80
C GLN A 359 -31.60 4.90 -14.86
N GLY A 360 -31.88 3.70 -14.36
CA GLY A 360 -32.98 3.44 -13.42
C GLY A 360 -32.75 4.02 -12.01
N SER A 361 -31.49 4.15 -11.59
CA SER A 361 -31.12 4.78 -10.32
C SER A 361 -31.22 6.31 -10.32
N ALA A 362 -31.31 6.95 -11.50
CA ALA A 362 -31.51 8.39 -11.63
C ALA A 362 -32.98 8.82 -11.41
N ALA A 363 -33.95 7.90 -11.47
CA ALA A 363 -35.38 8.20 -11.37
C ALA A 363 -35.93 8.24 -9.92
N SER A 364 -35.12 7.90 -8.90
CA SER A 364 -35.55 7.80 -7.49
C SER A 364 -35.00 8.89 -6.56
N ALA A 365 -34.35 9.92 -7.09
CA ALA A 365 -33.76 11.00 -6.29
C ALA A 365 -34.28 12.38 -6.72
N GLU A 366 -35.44 12.79 -6.20
CA GLU A 366 -35.88 14.19 -6.20
C GLU A 366 -35.43 14.90 -4.90
N ALA A 367 -34.67 15.98 -5.12
CA ALA A 367 -34.45 17.18 -4.30
C ALA A 367 -33.64 17.10 -2.98
N LEU A 368 -32.37 17.54 -3.08
CA LEU A 368 -31.83 18.70 -2.33
C LEU A 368 -30.83 19.43 -3.26
N PRO A 369 -30.81 20.77 -3.31
CA PRO A 369 -29.99 21.50 -4.28
C PRO A 369 -28.55 21.59 -3.76
N VAL A 370 -27.63 20.93 -4.45
CA VAL A 370 -26.19 21.21 -4.30
C VAL A 370 -25.76 22.00 -5.52
N SER A 371 -25.25 23.19 -5.24
CA SER A 371 -24.67 24.13 -6.17
C SER A 371 -23.71 23.47 -7.16
N VAL A 372 -23.81 23.95 -8.40
CA VAL A 372 -22.89 23.70 -9.50
C VAL A 372 -21.48 24.11 -9.06
N ASP A 373 -20.68 23.12 -8.67
CA ASP A 373 -19.22 23.08 -8.79
C ASP A 373 -18.73 21.77 -8.16
N SER A 374 -18.25 20.82 -8.96
CA SER A 374 -17.21 19.92 -8.46
C SER A 374 -16.28 19.37 -9.54
N PRO A 375 -14.99 19.21 -9.19
CA PRO A 375 -13.85 19.19 -10.11
C PRO A 375 -13.28 17.77 -10.23
N ALA A 376 -12.29 17.56 -11.12
CA ALA A 376 -11.50 16.34 -11.28
C ALA A 376 -11.28 15.56 -9.96
N CYS A 377 -11.52 14.25 -9.97
CA CYS A 377 -11.34 13.37 -8.79
C CYS A 377 -9.87 13.38 -8.34
N LYS A 378 -9.57 14.30 -7.41
CA LYS A 378 -8.25 14.53 -6.83
C LYS A 378 -8.06 13.50 -5.72
N LEU A 379 -7.02 12.65 -5.81
CA LEU A 379 -6.60 11.82 -4.69
C LEU A 379 -6.36 12.71 -3.46
N ALA A 380 -6.76 12.24 -2.29
CA ALA A 380 -6.62 12.99 -1.04
C ALA A 380 -5.20 13.56 -0.89
N PRO A 381 -5.02 14.85 -0.58
CA PRO A 381 -3.71 15.38 -0.23
C PRO A 381 -3.06 14.60 0.93
N THR A 382 -1.74 14.66 0.97
CA THR A 382 -0.94 14.02 2.02
C THR A 382 -0.08 15.06 2.72
N LEU A 383 0.25 14.83 3.99
CA LEU A 383 1.27 15.59 4.71
C LEU A 383 2.10 14.58 5.52
N MET A 384 3.43 14.71 5.48
CA MET A 384 4.31 13.74 6.11
C MET A 384 5.16 14.35 7.23
N PHE A 385 5.15 13.72 8.41
CA PHE A 385 6.11 13.99 9.47
C PHE A 385 7.31 13.04 9.35
N GLN A 386 8.51 13.59 9.15
CA GLN A 386 9.77 12.87 9.30
C GLN A 386 10.52 13.41 10.51
N GLY A 387 11.49 12.68 11.04
CA GLY A 387 12.18 13.03 12.27
C GLY A 387 13.68 13.03 12.07
N THR A 388 14.43 13.82 12.82
CA THR A 388 15.90 13.69 12.86
C THR A 388 16.36 12.45 13.64
N SER A 389 15.43 11.78 14.35
CA SER A 389 15.64 10.54 15.10
C SER A 389 14.31 9.77 15.28
N SER A 390 14.38 8.50 15.71
CA SER A 390 13.20 7.66 15.99
C SER A 390 12.24 8.31 17.00
N ASP A 391 12.76 8.84 18.11
CA ASP A 391 11.92 9.37 19.21
C ASP A 391 11.69 10.88 19.15
N ALA A 392 11.79 11.47 17.96
CA ALA A 392 11.58 12.91 17.75
C ALA A 392 10.14 13.37 18.07
N GLY A 393 9.21 12.43 18.28
CA GLY A 393 7.80 12.67 18.59
C GLY A 393 6.88 12.72 17.36
N LYS A 394 7.29 12.11 16.24
CA LYS A 394 6.50 12.03 15.00
C LYS A 394 5.11 11.44 15.24
N SER A 395 5.03 10.31 15.94
CA SER A 395 3.80 9.54 16.14
C SER A 395 2.74 10.31 16.94
N LEU A 396 3.16 11.08 17.95
CA LEU A 396 2.30 11.99 18.69
C LEU A 396 1.87 13.19 17.83
N LEU A 397 2.77 13.78 17.05
CA LEU A 397 2.41 14.88 16.14
C LEU A 397 1.45 14.42 15.03
N THR A 398 1.62 13.20 14.51
CA THR A 398 0.68 12.56 13.58
C THR A 398 -0.69 12.40 14.25
N ALA A 399 -0.75 11.84 15.47
CA ALA A 399 -2.01 11.70 16.20
C ALA A 399 -2.67 13.06 16.51
N ALA A 400 -1.87 14.07 16.87
CA ALA A 400 -2.34 15.43 17.11
C ALA A 400 -2.98 16.03 15.85
N LEU A 401 -2.29 15.94 14.71
CA LEU A 401 -2.79 16.49 13.45
C LEU A 401 -4.02 15.73 12.95
N CYS A 402 -4.04 14.41 13.08
CA CYS A 402 -5.22 13.58 12.85
C CYS A 402 -6.43 14.08 13.67
N ARG A 403 -6.24 14.33 14.97
CA ARG A 403 -7.30 14.84 15.84
C ARG A 403 -7.73 16.26 15.48
N ILE A 404 -6.79 17.15 15.17
CA ILE A 404 -7.04 18.52 14.70
C ILE A 404 -7.90 18.49 13.44
N LEU A 405 -7.49 17.75 12.42
CA LEU A 405 -8.21 17.67 11.14
C LEU A 405 -9.62 17.08 11.30
N LEU A 406 -9.79 16.09 12.18
CA LEU A 406 -11.11 15.56 12.55
C LEU A 406 -11.97 16.64 13.23
N GLN A 407 -11.44 17.37 14.21
CA GLN A 407 -12.15 18.46 14.90
C GLN A 407 -12.56 19.58 13.93
N ASP A 408 -11.79 19.78 12.86
CA ASP A 408 -12.07 20.74 11.80
C ASP A 408 -12.97 20.19 10.69
N GLY A 409 -13.56 19.01 10.90
CA GLY A 409 -14.57 18.42 10.03
C GLY A 409 -14.04 17.63 8.85
N ARG A 410 -12.74 17.31 8.79
CA ARG A 410 -12.15 16.54 7.69
C ARG A 410 -12.12 15.05 7.99
N ARG A 411 -12.38 14.24 6.96
CA ARG A 411 -12.17 12.79 7.03
C ARG A 411 -10.67 12.49 6.86
N VAL A 412 -10.00 12.12 7.94
CA VAL A 412 -8.54 11.92 7.97
C VAL A 412 -8.18 10.50 8.38
N ALA A 413 -7.14 9.94 7.76
CA ALA A 413 -6.55 8.67 8.19
C ALA A 413 -5.03 8.78 8.36
N PRO A 414 -4.45 8.06 9.34
CA PRO A 414 -3.01 7.96 9.49
C PRO A 414 -2.42 6.91 8.54
N PHE A 415 -1.14 7.06 8.20
CA PHE A 415 -0.41 6.08 7.42
C PHE A 415 1.06 5.98 7.83
N LYS A 416 1.53 4.75 8.10
CA LYS A 416 2.95 4.43 8.28
C LYS A 416 3.27 3.17 7.48
N SER A 417 3.97 3.34 6.37
CA SER A 417 4.24 2.27 5.39
C SER A 417 4.85 1.02 6.03
N GLN A 418 5.80 1.22 6.94
CA GLN A 418 6.43 0.16 7.71
C GLN A 418 6.67 0.63 9.15
N ASN A 419 6.26 -0.20 10.11
CA ASN A 419 6.60 -0.03 11.52
C ASN A 419 7.46 -1.20 12.00
N MET A 420 8.26 -0.98 13.04
CA MET A 420 9.00 -2.01 13.75
C MET A 420 8.64 -1.91 15.24
N SER A 421 7.83 -2.84 15.75
CA SER A 421 7.37 -2.82 17.15
C SER A 421 6.98 -4.21 17.63
N LEU A 422 7.13 -4.46 18.93
CA LEU A 422 6.60 -5.66 19.60
C LEU A 422 5.14 -5.46 20.07
N ASN A 423 4.68 -4.22 20.13
CA ASN A 423 3.32 -3.90 20.56
C ASN A 423 2.36 -3.83 19.39
N SER A 424 1.19 -4.41 19.61
CA SER A 424 0.27 -4.74 18.54
C SER A 424 -1.10 -4.16 18.82
N TYR A 425 -1.76 -3.71 17.76
CA TYR A 425 -3.19 -3.43 17.75
C TYR A 425 -3.88 -4.49 16.89
N VAL A 426 -4.98 -5.06 17.38
CA VAL A 426 -5.79 -6.03 16.62
C VAL A 426 -6.92 -5.27 15.94
N THR A 427 -6.97 -5.29 14.61
CA THR A 427 -8.02 -4.66 13.81
C THR A 427 -9.35 -5.41 13.96
N PRO A 428 -10.50 -4.79 13.62
CA PRO A 428 -11.81 -5.44 13.73
C PRO A 428 -11.94 -6.77 12.97
N ASP A 429 -11.19 -6.94 11.88
CA ASP A 429 -11.12 -8.17 11.07
C ASP A 429 -10.04 -9.15 11.57
N GLY A 430 -9.56 -8.99 12.81
CA GLY A 430 -8.65 -9.93 13.46
C GLY A 430 -7.21 -9.90 12.93
N LYS A 431 -6.79 -8.80 12.31
CA LYS A 431 -5.43 -8.65 11.77
C LYS A 431 -4.59 -7.74 12.66
N GLU A 432 -3.28 -7.75 12.46
CA GLU A 432 -2.34 -7.07 13.35
C GLU A 432 -1.68 -5.83 12.71
N ILE A 433 -1.65 -4.71 13.42
CA ILE A 433 -0.86 -3.52 13.05
C ILE A 433 -0.03 -3.01 14.24
N GLY A 434 0.91 -2.09 13.99
CA GLY A 434 1.65 -1.42 15.07
C GLY A 434 0.73 -0.62 16.01
N ARG A 435 0.99 -0.67 17.31
CA ARG A 435 0.16 0.00 18.33
C ARG A 435 -0.02 1.50 18.08
N ALA A 436 1.04 2.20 17.66
CA ALA A 436 0.97 3.63 17.36
C ALA A 436 -0.02 3.96 16.23
N GLN A 437 -0.14 3.12 15.19
CA GLN A 437 -1.10 3.34 14.12
C GLN A 437 -2.53 3.04 14.57
N GLY A 438 -2.70 2.08 15.48
CA GLY A 438 -3.97 1.89 16.20
C GLY A 438 -4.37 3.13 17.00
N MET A 439 -3.44 3.68 17.81
CA MET A 439 -3.67 4.92 18.56
C MET A 439 -3.97 6.13 17.64
N GLN A 440 -3.30 6.23 16.49
CA GLN A 440 -3.58 7.29 15.51
C GLN A 440 -4.97 7.11 14.87
N ALA A 441 -5.42 5.88 14.63
CA ALA A 441 -6.78 5.60 14.18
C ALA A 441 -7.82 5.97 15.24
N ASP A 442 -7.53 5.70 16.51
CA ASP A 442 -8.35 6.16 17.66
C ASP A 442 -8.45 7.69 17.67
N ALA A 443 -7.34 8.42 17.45
CA ALA A 443 -7.33 9.88 17.36
C ALA A 443 -8.22 10.42 16.22
N CYS A 444 -8.33 9.68 15.12
CA CYS A 444 -9.24 9.93 14.00
C CYS A 444 -10.70 9.49 14.25
N ARG A 445 -10.99 8.74 15.32
CA ARG A 445 -12.29 8.06 15.56
C ARG A 445 -12.73 7.15 14.42
N ILE A 446 -11.80 6.43 13.81
CA ILE A 446 -12.09 5.47 12.73
C ILE A 446 -11.57 4.07 13.10
N PRO A 447 -12.17 3.00 12.57
CA PRO A 447 -11.63 1.66 12.78
C PRO A 447 -10.22 1.54 12.20
N ALA A 448 -9.29 1.01 12.98
CA ALA A 448 -7.94 0.73 12.50
C ALA A 448 -7.98 -0.38 11.43
N THR A 449 -7.26 -0.18 10.33
CA THR A 449 -7.15 -1.14 9.24
C THR A 449 -5.68 -1.44 8.93
N THR A 450 -5.42 -2.57 8.26
CA THR A 450 -4.05 -2.93 7.89
C THR A 450 -3.46 -2.04 6.80
N ASP A 451 -4.27 -1.24 6.11
CA ASP A 451 -3.76 -0.24 5.17
C ASP A 451 -3.05 0.92 5.87
N MET A 452 -3.38 1.22 7.13
CA MET A 452 -2.70 2.25 7.92
C MET A 452 -1.28 1.85 8.32
N ASN A 453 -1.00 0.54 8.38
CA ASN A 453 0.34 -0.02 8.58
C ASN A 453 0.48 -1.37 7.87
N PRO A 454 0.80 -1.37 6.56
CA PRO A 454 0.74 -2.59 5.76
C PRO A 454 1.94 -3.52 5.99
N ILE A 455 3.08 -3.00 6.43
CA ILE A 455 4.25 -3.79 6.81
C ILE A 455 4.56 -3.56 8.29
N LEU A 456 4.54 -4.63 9.08
CA LEU A 456 4.95 -4.61 10.49
C LEU A 456 6.12 -5.58 10.70
N LEU A 457 7.23 -5.07 11.21
CA LEU A 457 8.39 -5.86 11.59
C LEU A 457 8.37 -6.10 13.09
N LYS A 458 8.52 -7.36 13.50
CA LYS A 458 8.69 -7.70 14.91
C LYS A 458 10.08 -8.27 15.15
N PRO A 459 10.93 -7.53 15.89
CA PRO A 459 12.25 -8.02 16.24
C PRO A 459 12.20 -9.38 16.95
N LYS A 460 13.11 -10.28 16.56
CA LYS A 460 13.39 -11.57 17.20
C LYS A 460 14.88 -11.60 17.61
N LYS A 461 15.39 -12.76 18.02
CA LYS A 461 16.83 -12.98 18.29
C LYS A 461 17.67 -12.86 16.99
N ASP A 462 18.98 -12.64 17.15
CA ASP A 462 20.00 -12.74 16.10
C ASP A 462 19.78 -11.88 14.85
N MET A 463 19.27 -10.65 15.01
CA MET A 463 19.01 -9.71 13.90
C MET A 463 17.97 -10.20 12.88
N VAL A 464 17.11 -11.13 13.30
CA VAL A 464 15.94 -11.61 12.55
C VAL A 464 14.71 -10.82 12.97
N SER A 465 13.81 -10.54 12.04
CA SER A 465 12.49 -10.00 12.34
C SER A 465 11.42 -10.82 11.64
N GLN A 466 10.31 -11.05 12.34
CA GLN A 466 9.10 -11.54 11.69
C GLN A 466 8.50 -10.41 10.86
N VAL A 467 8.36 -10.65 9.57
CA VAL A 467 7.66 -9.76 8.65
C VAL A 467 6.18 -10.11 8.68
N VAL A 468 5.35 -9.15 9.04
CA VAL A 468 3.89 -9.21 9.02
C VAL A 468 3.40 -8.30 7.90
N VAL A 469 2.56 -8.82 7.02
CA VAL A 469 2.09 -8.15 5.80
C VAL A 469 0.57 -8.12 5.83
N HIS A 470 -0.01 -6.93 5.73
CA HIS A 470 -1.44 -6.71 5.94
C HIS A 470 -1.98 -7.46 7.17
N GLY A 471 -1.22 -7.34 8.27
CA GLY A 471 -1.52 -7.94 9.56
C GLY A 471 -1.55 -9.46 9.63
N LYS A 472 -1.01 -10.17 8.64
CA LYS A 472 -0.77 -11.62 8.68
C LYS A 472 0.74 -11.93 8.69
N PRO A 473 1.20 -12.90 9.49
CA PRO A 473 2.60 -13.34 9.43
C PRO A 473 2.94 -13.81 8.02
N TYR A 474 4.05 -13.31 7.47
CA TYR A 474 4.52 -13.66 6.13
C TYR A 474 5.75 -14.57 6.20
N ARG A 475 6.85 -14.13 6.84
CA ARG A 475 8.06 -14.94 7.07
C ARG A 475 9.01 -14.25 8.05
N ASP A 476 9.90 -15.04 8.65
CA ASP A 476 11.04 -14.52 9.40
C ASP A 476 12.20 -14.23 8.43
N LEU A 477 12.73 -13.01 8.46
CA LEU A 477 13.87 -12.61 7.62
C LEU A 477 14.96 -11.97 8.47
N ASP A 478 16.20 -12.30 8.13
CA ASP A 478 17.34 -11.49 8.56
C ASP A 478 17.34 -10.13 7.85
N ALA A 479 18.00 -9.15 8.46
CA ALA A 479 18.05 -7.77 7.96
C ALA A 479 18.61 -7.63 6.53
N ARG A 480 19.46 -8.56 6.06
CA ARG A 480 20.03 -8.49 4.70
C ARG A 480 19.02 -9.04 3.69
N THR A 481 18.44 -10.20 3.94
CA THR A 481 17.42 -10.79 3.06
C THR A 481 16.20 -9.90 2.93
N TYR A 482 15.75 -9.29 4.03
CA TYR A 482 14.67 -8.30 4.02
C TYR A 482 14.96 -7.15 3.05
N ARG A 483 16.15 -6.55 3.16
CA ARG A 483 16.57 -5.41 2.33
C ARG A 483 16.82 -5.78 0.86
N GLU A 484 17.45 -6.92 0.63
CA GLU A 484 17.90 -7.31 -0.70
C GLU A 484 16.78 -7.86 -1.58
N LYS A 485 15.87 -8.63 -0.99
CA LYS A 485 14.86 -9.40 -1.73
C LYS A 485 13.44 -8.93 -1.52
N TYR A 486 13.08 -8.51 -0.30
CA TYR A 486 11.67 -8.26 0.03
C TYR A 486 11.21 -6.82 -0.15
N LEU A 487 12.08 -5.82 0.09
CA LEU A 487 11.69 -4.41 -0.07
C LEU A 487 11.08 -4.05 -1.45
N PRO A 488 11.51 -4.62 -2.59
CA PRO A 488 10.84 -4.41 -3.87
C PRO A 488 9.38 -4.89 -3.91
N GLU A 489 9.05 -5.99 -3.23
CA GLU A 489 7.67 -6.48 -3.09
C GLU A 489 6.87 -5.58 -2.12
N ALA A 490 7.50 -5.18 -1.02
CA ALA A 490 6.90 -4.29 -0.03
C ALA A 490 6.54 -2.91 -0.60
N GLU A 491 7.30 -2.42 -1.59
CA GLU A 491 7.01 -1.16 -2.29
C GLU A 491 5.60 -1.15 -2.93
N SER A 492 5.19 -2.22 -3.61
CA SER A 492 3.85 -2.30 -4.22
C SER A 492 2.76 -2.28 -3.14
N ILE A 493 2.95 -3.10 -2.11
CA ILE A 493 2.03 -3.22 -0.96
C ILE A 493 1.82 -1.85 -0.29
N VAL A 494 2.90 -1.11 -0.06
CA VAL A 494 2.86 0.23 0.55
C VAL A 494 2.12 1.22 -0.33
N LYS A 495 2.41 1.26 -1.64
CA LYS A 495 1.76 2.18 -2.58
C LYS A 495 0.26 1.92 -2.70
N GLU A 496 -0.13 0.66 -2.78
CA GLU A 496 -1.54 0.26 -2.86
C GLU A 496 -2.32 0.63 -1.60
N SER A 497 -1.73 0.37 -0.43
CA SER A 497 -2.34 0.72 0.87
C SER A 497 -2.57 2.22 1.01
N LEU A 498 -1.55 3.03 0.65
CA LEU A 498 -1.67 4.47 0.63
C LEU A 498 -2.75 4.94 -0.35
N GLN A 499 -2.82 4.35 -1.54
CA GLN A 499 -3.84 4.71 -2.53
C GLN A 499 -5.26 4.36 -2.08
N ARG A 500 -5.47 3.23 -1.39
CA ARG A 500 -6.77 2.87 -0.81
C ARG A 500 -7.21 3.92 0.21
N LEU A 501 -6.34 4.28 1.16
CA LEU A 501 -6.63 5.34 2.12
C LEU A 501 -6.89 6.68 1.44
N ARG A 502 -6.09 7.08 0.45
CA ARG A 502 -6.27 8.35 -0.30
C ARG A 502 -7.56 8.43 -1.14
N ARG A 503 -8.30 7.33 -1.29
CA ARG A 503 -9.63 7.31 -1.93
C ARG A 503 -10.76 7.46 -0.92
N ASP A 504 -10.59 6.89 0.27
CA ASP A 504 -11.66 6.79 1.27
C ASP A 504 -11.70 8.00 2.21
N PHE A 505 -10.58 8.72 2.32
CA PHE A 505 -10.39 9.88 3.19
C PHE A 505 -10.08 11.15 2.39
N GLU A 506 -10.21 12.31 3.03
CA GLU A 506 -9.92 13.63 2.45
C GLU A 506 -8.47 14.07 2.67
N VAL A 507 -7.83 13.59 3.74
CA VAL A 507 -6.42 13.89 4.03
C VAL A 507 -5.75 12.66 4.62
N ILE A 508 -4.53 12.35 4.17
CA ILE A 508 -3.71 11.31 4.79
C ILE A 508 -2.51 11.93 5.51
N VAL A 509 -2.38 11.67 6.80
CA VAL A 509 -1.23 12.10 7.60
C VAL A 509 -0.23 10.94 7.67
N ILE A 510 0.94 11.14 7.07
CA ILE A 510 1.97 10.12 6.94
C ILE A 510 3.01 10.28 8.04
N GLU A 511 3.34 9.18 8.71
CA GLU A 511 4.44 9.11 9.66
C GLU A 511 5.65 8.42 9.02
N GLY A 512 6.80 9.08 9.01
CA GLY A 512 8.09 8.47 8.63
C GLY A 512 8.68 7.62 9.74
N ALA A 513 9.75 6.86 9.45
CA ALA A 513 10.43 6.02 10.44
C ALA A 513 11.91 6.40 10.58
N GLY A 514 12.41 6.47 11.82
CA GLY A 514 13.79 6.88 12.08
C GLY A 514 14.13 8.26 11.51
N SER A 515 15.34 8.37 10.95
CA SER A 515 15.84 9.56 10.24
C SER A 515 15.84 9.35 8.73
N PRO A 516 15.48 10.36 7.91
CA PRO A 516 15.58 10.28 6.46
C PRO A 516 17.03 10.38 5.95
N ALA A 517 17.99 10.66 6.84
CA ALA A 517 19.40 10.86 6.51
C ALA A 517 20.29 9.61 6.71
N GLU A 518 19.70 8.42 6.82
CA GLU A 518 20.43 7.16 6.92
C GLU A 518 20.98 6.74 5.54
N VAL A 519 22.18 7.24 5.20
CA VAL A 519 22.82 7.07 3.88
C VAL A 519 22.91 5.61 3.41
N ASN A 520 23.07 4.68 4.36
CA ASN A 520 23.17 3.24 4.13
C ASN A 520 21.82 2.57 3.85
N LEU A 521 20.69 3.23 4.16
CA LEU A 521 19.33 2.71 3.96
C LEU A 521 18.59 3.41 2.81
N LYS A 522 19.04 4.60 2.43
CA LYS A 522 18.39 5.52 1.47
C LYS A 522 18.03 4.90 0.12
N SER A 523 18.89 4.05 -0.45
CA SER A 523 18.70 3.49 -1.80
C SER A 523 17.50 2.54 -1.92
N ARG A 524 17.02 1.99 -0.80
CA ARG A 524 15.91 1.04 -0.72
C ARG A 524 14.88 1.45 0.32
N ASP A 525 14.78 2.75 0.60
CA ASP A 525 13.84 3.29 1.56
C ASP A 525 12.37 3.11 1.12
N ILE A 526 11.50 2.71 2.05
CA ILE A 526 10.05 2.66 1.86
C ILE A 526 9.30 3.47 2.94
N VAL A 527 10.03 4.15 3.84
CA VAL A 527 9.47 4.80 5.04
C VAL A 527 9.66 6.30 5.10
N ASN A 528 10.61 6.87 4.35
CA ASN A 528 10.92 8.30 4.40
C ASN A 528 10.81 8.99 3.04
N MET A 529 11.91 9.41 2.42
CA MET A 529 11.89 10.30 1.26
C MET A 529 11.38 9.63 -0.01
N ARG A 530 11.61 8.32 -0.18
CA ARG A 530 11.01 7.58 -1.29
C ARG A 530 9.49 7.50 -1.15
N LEU A 531 9.01 7.26 0.08
CA LEU A 531 7.58 7.30 0.37
C LEU A 531 7.00 8.70 0.16
N ALA A 532 7.69 9.75 0.62
CA ALA A 532 7.29 11.13 0.36
C ALA A 532 7.19 11.43 -1.14
N GLY A 533 8.09 10.87 -1.95
CA GLY A 533 8.01 10.92 -3.41
C GLY A 533 6.78 10.21 -3.96
N TRP A 534 6.48 8.99 -3.52
CA TRP A 534 5.31 8.22 -3.99
C TRP A 534 3.97 8.83 -3.57
N ALA A 535 3.94 9.44 -2.39
CA ALA A 535 2.76 10.11 -1.85
C ALA A 535 2.56 11.52 -2.43
N ASP A 536 3.58 12.05 -3.09
CA ASP A 536 3.75 13.47 -3.35
C ASP A 536 3.51 14.33 -2.09
N ALA A 537 4.13 13.91 -0.98
CA ALA A 537 3.89 14.50 0.33
C ALA A 537 4.84 15.69 0.59
N PRO A 538 4.30 16.87 0.93
CA PRO A 538 5.07 17.87 1.67
C PRO A 538 5.55 17.29 3.01
N VAL A 539 6.83 17.50 3.32
CA VAL A 539 7.49 16.92 4.51
C VAL A 539 7.75 17.99 5.56
N LEU A 540 7.32 17.73 6.79
CA LEU A 540 7.71 18.47 7.99
C LEU A 540 8.77 17.67 8.75
N LEU A 541 9.95 18.27 8.92
CA LEU A 541 11.05 17.63 9.64
C LEU A 541 11.01 18.01 11.12
N VAL A 542 10.73 17.02 11.96
CA VAL A 542 10.61 17.13 13.42
C VAL A 542 11.97 16.89 14.08
N ALA A 543 12.37 17.77 14.98
CA ALA A 543 13.61 17.63 15.74
C ALA A 543 13.34 17.79 17.25
N ASP A 544 13.85 16.86 18.05
CA ASP A 544 13.74 16.88 19.52
C ASP A 544 14.84 17.76 20.12
N ILE A 545 14.46 18.87 20.73
CA ILE A 545 15.43 19.79 21.36
C ILE A 545 15.93 19.31 22.72
N ASP A 546 15.19 18.43 23.40
CA ASP A 546 15.54 17.91 24.73
C ASP A 546 16.83 17.05 24.67
N ARG A 547 17.14 16.49 23.50
CA ARG A 547 18.40 15.75 23.23
C ARG A 547 19.62 16.64 22.99
N GLY A 548 19.43 17.95 22.84
CA GLY A 548 20.48 18.90 22.46
C GLY A 548 20.90 18.78 20.99
N GLY A 549 21.62 19.79 20.49
CA GLY A 549 22.16 19.78 19.12
C GLY A 549 21.13 19.96 17.99
N VAL A 550 19.91 20.41 18.31
CA VAL A 550 18.77 20.47 17.37
C VAL A 550 19.09 21.12 16.01
N PHE A 551 19.82 22.23 16.02
CA PHE A 551 20.22 22.95 14.80
C PHE A 551 21.19 22.13 13.94
N ALA A 552 22.14 21.46 14.58
CA ALA A 552 23.10 20.61 13.88
C ALA A 552 22.42 19.37 13.29
N SER A 553 21.46 18.78 14.00
CA SER A 553 20.66 17.66 13.50
C SER A 553 19.86 18.06 12.26
N ILE A 554 19.15 19.19 12.29
CA ILE A 554 18.37 19.66 11.13
C ILE A 554 19.27 19.98 9.94
N VAL A 555 20.33 20.76 10.15
CA VAL A 555 21.26 21.15 9.07
C VAL A 555 21.94 19.90 8.51
N GLY A 556 22.45 19.01 9.37
CA GLY A 556 23.09 17.76 8.95
C GLY A 556 22.16 16.87 8.15
N THR A 557 20.89 16.73 8.57
CA THR A 557 19.87 16.01 7.80
C THR A 557 19.69 16.63 6.41
N LEU A 558 19.50 17.95 6.31
CA LEU A 558 19.30 18.61 5.01
C LEU A 558 20.51 18.51 4.08
N GLU A 559 21.73 18.54 4.61
CA GLU A 559 22.96 18.40 3.82
C GLU A 559 23.12 17.00 3.21
N ILE A 560 22.59 15.96 3.87
CA ILE A 560 22.59 14.57 3.37
C ILE A 560 21.51 14.32 2.31
N LEU A 561 20.42 15.08 2.34
CA LEU A 561 19.33 14.98 1.38
C LEU A 561 19.74 15.49 0.00
N THR A 562 19.19 14.85 -1.05
CA THR A 562 19.38 15.33 -2.44
C THR A 562 18.64 16.67 -2.62
N PRO A 563 18.96 17.45 -3.67
CA PRO A 563 18.25 18.71 -3.93
C PRO A 563 16.73 18.54 -4.04
N GLU A 564 16.25 17.46 -4.68
CA GLU A 564 14.83 17.17 -4.81
C GLU A 564 14.17 16.83 -3.47
N GLU A 565 14.78 15.97 -2.66
CA GLU A 565 14.29 15.62 -1.32
C GLU A 565 14.26 16.85 -0.41
N ARG A 566 15.28 17.70 -0.52
CA ARG A 566 15.36 18.97 0.20
C ARG A 566 14.23 19.90 -0.21
N LEU A 567 13.78 19.91 -1.47
CA LEU A 567 12.63 20.70 -1.92
C LEU A 567 11.30 20.21 -1.32
N ARG A 568 11.18 18.90 -1.06
CA ARG A 568 9.98 18.32 -0.40
C ARG A 568 9.85 18.71 1.05
N VAL A 569 10.95 18.97 1.76
CA VAL A 569 10.91 19.51 3.13
C VAL A 569 10.35 20.93 3.11
N LYS A 570 9.16 21.16 3.65
CA LYS A 570 8.49 22.47 3.65
C LYS A 570 8.77 23.30 4.91
N GLY A 571 9.23 22.68 5.98
CA GLY A 571 9.64 23.38 7.20
C GLY A 571 10.02 22.46 8.35
N PHE A 572 10.31 23.05 9.50
CA PHE A 572 10.75 22.35 10.70
C PHE A 572 9.74 22.47 11.84
N VAL A 573 9.66 21.42 12.65
CA VAL A 573 8.96 21.42 13.94
C VAL A 573 9.98 21.12 15.03
N ILE A 574 10.22 22.09 15.91
CA ILE A 574 11.06 21.92 17.09
C ILE A 574 10.17 21.36 18.21
N ASN A 575 10.40 20.13 18.62
CA ASN A 575 9.54 19.44 19.57
C ASN A 575 10.18 19.35 20.96
N LYS A 576 9.34 19.19 22.00
CA LYS A 576 9.70 19.07 23.43
C LYS A 576 10.49 20.25 23.97
N PHE A 577 10.19 21.46 23.51
CA PHE A 577 10.86 22.65 24.02
C PHE A 577 10.52 22.94 25.48
N ARG A 578 11.54 23.29 26.26
CA ARG A 578 11.41 23.69 27.67
C ARG A 578 12.05 25.07 27.82
N GLY A 579 11.27 26.06 28.25
CA GLY A 579 11.77 27.40 28.55
C GLY A 579 11.08 28.51 27.76
N ASP A 580 11.71 29.68 27.75
CA ASP A 580 11.21 30.88 27.09
C ASP A 580 11.60 30.88 25.61
N ILE A 581 10.59 30.90 24.71
CA ILE A 581 10.79 30.87 23.26
C ILE A 581 11.56 32.09 22.75
N THR A 582 11.50 33.22 23.46
CA THR A 582 12.22 34.45 23.07
C THR A 582 13.74 34.24 23.09
N LEU A 583 14.23 33.36 23.96
CA LEU A 583 15.64 32.98 24.02
C LEU A 583 16.05 32.06 22.85
N LEU A 584 15.09 31.30 22.30
CA LEU A 584 15.33 30.42 21.16
C LEU A 584 15.25 31.18 19.82
N LYS A 585 14.49 32.28 19.77
CA LYS A 585 14.20 33.06 18.56
C LYS A 585 15.43 33.38 17.70
N PRO A 586 16.58 33.87 18.24
CA PRO A 586 17.75 34.13 17.41
C PRO A 586 18.31 32.87 16.71
N GLY A 587 18.21 31.71 17.36
CA GLY A 587 18.62 30.44 16.77
C GLY A 587 17.67 29.95 15.68
N LEU A 588 16.36 30.18 15.85
CA LEU A 588 15.35 29.88 14.82
C LEU A 588 15.57 30.76 13.58
N ASP A 589 15.75 32.07 13.77
CA ASP A 589 15.99 33.01 12.67
C ASP A 589 17.30 32.67 11.92
N TRP A 590 18.34 32.24 12.64
CA TRP A 590 19.56 31.71 12.03
C TRP A 590 19.30 30.44 11.21
N LEU A 591 18.50 29.51 11.73
CA LEU A 591 18.18 28.25 11.04
C LEU A 591 17.40 28.52 9.75
N GLU A 592 16.40 29.37 9.80
CA GLU A 592 15.62 29.76 8.61
C GLU A 592 16.50 30.42 7.57
N LYS A 593 17.38 31.35 7.98
CA LYS A 593 18.34 31.99 7.07
C LYS A 593 19.35 31.00 6.48
N ARG A 594 19.82 30.01 7.26
CA ARG A 594 20.82 29.01 6.82
C ARG A 594 20.24 27.98 5.86
N THR A 595 18.97 27.63 6.03
CA THR A 595 18.31 26.53 5.30
C THR A 595 17.38 27.01 4.20
N GLY A 596 16.93 28.27 4.26
CA GLY A 596 15.92 28.84 3.37
C GLY A 596 14.52 28.27 3.61
N LYS A 597 14.25 27.67 4.77
CA LYS A 597 12.98 27.00 5.11
C LYS A 597 12.46 27.48 6.46
N PRO A 598 11.14 27.65 6.62
CA PRO A 598 10.55 28.16 7.85
C PRO A 598 10.58 27.14 8.99
N VAL A 599 10.63 27.64 10.22
CA VAL A 599 10.23 26.91 11.42
C VAL A 599 8.72 27.10 11.59
N LEU A 600 7.96 26.04 11.38
CA LEU A 600 6.50 26.08 11.39
C LEU A 600 5.92 25.90 12.80
N GLY A 601 6.72 25.41 13.75
CA GLY A 601 6.27 25.29 15.12
C GLY A 601 7.40 24.99 16.10
N VAL A 602 7.24 25.50 17.31
CA VAL A 602 8.05 25.14 18.48
C VAL A 602 7.09 24.61 19.51
N ILE A 603 6.96 23.28 19.57
CA ILE A 603 6.00 22.59 20.43
C ILE A 603 6.62 22.46 21.82
N PRO A 604 6.06 23.13 22.85
CA PRO A 604 6.56 22.97 24.21
C PRO A 604 6.34 21.55 24.69
N TYR A 605 7.18 21.11 25.64
CA TYR A 605 6.96 19.84 26.31
C TYR A 605 5.60 19.85 27.00
N LEU A 606 4.74 18.89 26.64
CA LEU A 606 3.43 18.71 27.25
C LEU A 606 3.52 17.68 28.38
N PRO A 607 3.53 18.09 29.66
CA PRO A 607 3.56 17.15 30.76
C PRO A 607 2.24 16.39 30.87
N GLN A 608 2.28 15.16 31.39
CA GLN A 608 1.09 14.35 31.68
C GLN A 608 0.21 14.14 30.44
N LEU A 609 0.81 13.94 29.27
CA LEU A 609 0.10 13.56 28.07
C LEU A 609 -0.27 12.07 28.21
N GLU A 610 -1.48 11.81 28.67
CA GLU A 610 -2.04 10.51 29.07
C GLU A 610 -2.32 9.57 27.87
N LEU A 611 -1.37 9.47 26.94
CA LEU A 611 -1.45 8.65 25.73
C LEU A 611 -0.36 7.57 25.76
N GLU A 612 -0.61 6.49 25.02
CA GLU A 612 0.23 5.30 24.99
C GLU A 612 1.55 5.59 24.26
N ASP A 613 2.64 5.01 24.77
CA ASP A 613 3.93 5.12 24.13
C ASP A 613 4.14 4.02 23.07
N GLU A 614 4.82 4.36 21.97
CA GLU A 614 4.98 3.48 20.80
C GLU A 614 6.00 2.34 20.99
N ASP A 615 7.08 2.56 21.74
CA ASP A 615 8.25 1.66 21.76
C ASP A 615 8.79 1.35 23.16
N SER A 616 9.48 0.23 23.31
CA SER A 616 10.10 -0.27 24.53
C SER A 616 11.15 0.69 25.10
N ALA A 617 11.78 1.54 24.27
CA ALA A 617 12.70 2.58 24.74
C ALA A 617 12.00 3.67 25.60
N SER A 618 10.69 3.87 25.41
CA SER A 618 9.89 4.73 26.29
C SER A 618 9.70 4.11 27.68
N LEU A 619 9.62 2.78 27.76
CA LEU A 619 9.51 2.03 29.00
C LEU A 619 10.75 2.29 29.87
N ASP A 620 11.95 2.30 29.27
CA ASP A 620 13.20 2.62 29.96
C ASP A 620 13.21 4.03 30.54
N ARG A 621 12.57 5.00 29.86
CA ARG A 621 12.40 6.37 30.39
C ARG A 621 11.35 6.41 31.51
N LYS A 622 10.21 5.74 31.35
CA LYS A 622 9.19 5.61 32.40
C LYS A 622 9.77 4.97 33.67
N LEU A 623 10.61 3.96 33.49
CA LEU A 623 11.36 3.29 34.55
C LEU A 623 12.29 4.26 35.28
N ALA A 624 13.11 5.00 34.54
CA ALA A 624 14.06 5.96 35.11
C ALA A 624 13.37 7.12 35.86
N GLU A 625 12.24 7.61 35.37
CA GLU A 625 11.49 8.72 35.99
C GLU A 625 10.70 8.30 37.23
N ARG A 626 10.29 7.02 37.35
CA ARG A 626 9.24 6.61 38.31
C ARG A 626 9.62 5.50 39.29
N GLN A 627 10.83 4.95 39.22
CA GLN A 627 11.35 4.05 40.28
C GLN A 627 11.62 4.78 41.63
N VAL A 628 11.45 6.10 41.71
CA VAL A 628 11.93 6.93 42.84
C VAL A 628 10.84 7.42 43.81
N GLY A 629 9.54 7.24 43.51
CA GLY A 629 8.47 7.71 44.42
C GLY A 629 8.29 6.81 45.66
N GLU A 630 8.32 7.37 46.88
CA GLU A 630 7.95 6.65 48.11
C GLU A 630 6.49 6.21 48.09
N ARG A 631 6.20 5.02 48.64
CA ARG A 631 4.83 4.53 48.80
C ARG A 631 4.14 5.35 49.89
N LEU A 632 3.18 6.19 49.50
CA LEU A 632 2.38 6.93 50.47
C LEU A 632 1.40 6.00 51.21
N PRO A 633 1.05 6.29 52.48
CA PRO A 633 0.05 5.54 53.22
C PRO A 633 -1.28 5.47 52.48
N GLY A 634 -1.89 4.28 52.42
CA GLY A 634 -3.17 4.06 51.75
C GLY A 634 -3.10 3.79 50.25
N MET A 635 -1.90 3.77 49.64
CA MET A 635 -1.72 3.37 48.24
C MET A 635 -1.57 1.85 48.07
N LEU A 636 -2.14 1.34 46.98
CA LEU A 636 -1.87 0.01 46.47
C LEU A 636 -0.51 -0.01 45.75
N ASP A 637 0.31 -1.04 45.96
CA ASP A 637 1.57 -1.28 45.24
C ASP A 637 1.38 -2.44 44.27
N ILE A 638 1.46 -2.19 42.96
CA ILE A 638 1.30 -3.21 41.93
C ILE A 638 2.63 -3.39 41.19
N ALA A 639 3.18 -4.60 41.27
CA ALA A 639 4.39 -4.98 40.55
C ALA A 639 4.05 -5.62 39.21
N VAL A 640 4.67 -5.15 38.13
CA VAL A 640 4.59 -5.73 36.79
C VAL A 640 5.94 -6.32 36.44
N LEU A 641 6.02 -7.59 36.09
CA LEU A 641 7.29 -8.21 35.73
C LEU A 641 7.79 -7.68 34.37
N ARG A 642 8.99 -7.11 34.32
CA ARG A 642 9.64 -6.68 33.07
C ARG A 642 10.31 -7.87 32.41
N LEU A 643 9.55 -8.57 31.57
CA LEU A 643 10.06 -9.67 30.77
C LEU A 643 10.99 -9.14 29.66
N PRO A 644 12.07 -9.84 29.29
CA PRO A 644 12.97 -9.42 28.21
C PRO A 644 12.27 -9.22 26.87
N ARG A 645 11.18 -9.95 26.62
CA ARG A 645 10.37 -9.88 25.38
C ARG A 645 8.93 -9.50 25.67
N ILE A 646 8.74 -8.67 26.70
CA ILE A 646 7.43 -8.12 27.07
C ILE A 646 6.72 -7.56 25.84
N SER A 647 5.43 -7.84 25.73
CA SER A 647 4.58 -7.34 24.65
C SER A 647 3.25 -6.87 25.18
N ASN A 648 2.66 -5.87 24.53
CA ASN A 648 1.41 -5.26 24.93
C ASN A 648 1.45 -4.77 26.40
N PHE A 649 2.59 -4.22 26.85
CA PHE A 649 2.72 -3.66 28.20
C PHE A 649 1.69 -2.56 28.50
N THR A 650 1.07 -2.00 27.47
CA THR A 650 -0.06 -1.06 27.57
C THR A 650 -1.30 -1.63 28.27
N ASP A 651 -1.38 -2.95 28.50
CA ASP A 651 -2.46 -3.56 29.29
C ASP A 651 -2.58 -2.97 30.70
N VAL A 652 -1.46 -2.51 31.27
CA VAL A 652 -1.41 -1.94 32.62
C VAL A 652 -1.50 -0.41 32.66
N ASP A 653 -1.49 0.27 31.51
CA ASP A 653 -1.59 1.74 31.44
C ASP A 653 -2.77 2.31 32.25
N PRO A 654 -3.99 1.71 32.23
CA PRO A 654 -5.11 2.21 33.03
C PRO A 654 -4.82 2.31 34.54
N LEU A 655 -3.87 1.51 35.06
CA LEU A 655 -3.49 1.53 36.47
C LEU A 655 -2.63 2.76 36.82
N GLU A 656 -1.93 3.36 35.86
CA GLU A 656 -1.17 4.59 36.10
C GLU A 656 -2.07 5.78 36.48
N TYR A 657 -3.35 5.73 36.09
CA TYR A 657 -4.34 6.81 36.31
C TYR A 657 -5.13 6.63 37.59
N GLU A 658 -4.89 5.55 38.33
CA GLU A 658 -5.49 5.31 39.62
C GLU A 658 -4.67 6.05 40.68
N GLY A 659 -5.19 7.18 41.18
CA GLY A 659 -4.43 8.10 42.05
C GLY A 659 -3.92 7.52 43.38
N ASP A 660 -4.39 6.33 43.77
CA ASP A 660 -3.89 5.56 44.91
C ASP A 660 -3.22 4.24 44.51
N VAL A 661 -2.77 4.09 43.27
CA VAL A 661 -2.01 2.94 42.80
C VAL A 661 -0.60 3.39 42.43
N ARG A 662 0.38 2.71 43.01
CA ARG A 662 1.79 2.79 42.64
C ARG A 662 2.09 1.60 41.73
N LEU A 663 2.33 1.87 40.45
CA LEU A 663 2.73 0.86 39.48
C LEU A 663 4.25 0.81 39.36
N ARG A 664 4.86 -0.38 39.46
CA ARG A 664 6.31 -0.57 39.33
C ARG A 664 6.62 -1.70 38.36
N PHE A 665 7.48 -1.43 37.40
CA PHE A 665 8.09 -2.48 36.58
C PHE A 665 9.31 -3.04 37.30
N VAL A 666 9.34 -4.36 37.45
CA VAL A 666 10.31 -5.10 38.27
C VAL A 666 11.17 -5.97 37.35
N GLU A 667 12.47 -5.69 37.33
CA GLU A 667 13.47 -6.38 36.48
C GLU A 667 14.26 -7.43 37.25
N THR A 668 14.42 -7.25 38.57
CA THR A 668 15.15 -8.20 39.41
C THR A 668 14.34 -8.62 40.64
N PRO A 669 14.57 -9.83 41.21
CA PRO A 669 13.87 -10.30 42.40
C PRO A 669 14.05 -9.40 43.63
N GLU A 670 15.15 -8.63 43.71
CA GLU A 670 15.40 -7.67 44.78
C GLU A 670 14.42 -6.50 44.71
N GLN A 671 14.01 -6.11 43.50
CA GLN A 671 13.01 -5.06 43.27
C GLN A 671 11.58 -5.54 43.53
N PHE A 672 11.35 -6.85 43.73
CA PHE A 672 10.01 -7.42 43.94
C PHE A 672 9.31 -6.75 45.14
N GLY A 673 10.01 -6.63 46.26
CA GLY A 673 9.49 -6.00 47.48
C GLY A 673 8.28 -6.76 48.06
N GLU A 674 7.31 -6.00 48.56
CA GLU A 674 6.04 -6.51 49.12
C GLU A 674 4.85 -5.86 48.38
N PRO A 675 4.60 -6.28 47.12
CA PRO A 675 3.52 -5.72 46.34
C PRO A 675 2.17 -6.25 46.84
N ASP A 676 1.13 -5.45 46.68
CA ASP A 676 -0.25 -5.85 46.96
C ASP A 676 -0.83 -6.71 45.83
N ALA A 677 -0.31 -6.56 44.61
CA ALA A 677 -0.59 -7.44 43.48
C ALA A 677 0.59 -7.54 42.51
N VAL A 678 0.67 -8.65 41.78
CA VAL A 678 1.68 -8.91 40.75
C VAL A 678 1.00 -9.21 39.42
N ILE A 679 1.48 -8.58 38.35
CA ILE A 679 1.04 -8.82 36.98
C ILE A 679 2.17 -9.48 36.20
N VAL A 680 1.89 -10.65 35.64
CA VAL A 680 2.74 -11.33 34.66
C VAL A 680 2.18 -10.99 33.27
N PRO A 681 2.84 -10.11 32.50
CA PRO A 681 2.32 -9.60 31.24
C PRO A 681 2.50 -10.61 30.10
N GLY A 682 2.00 -10.25 28.91
CA GLY A 682 2.24 -10.99 27.68
C GLY A 682 3.70 -10.92 27.21
N SER A 683 4.10 -11.90 26.40
CA SER A 683 5.44 -12.04 25.81
C SER A 683 5.34 -12.48 24.35
N LYS A 684 6.34 -12.13 23.53
CA LYS A 684 6.50 -12.70 22.17
C LYS A 684 7.21 -14.04 22.14
N ASN A 685 7.84 -14.46 23.24
CA ASN A 685 8.40 -15.80 23.37
C ASN A 685 8.20 -16.27 24.81
N THR A 686 7.14 -17.05 24.99
CA THR A 686 6.66 -17.52 26.29
C THR A 686 7.68 -18.44 26.94
N VAL A 687 8.28 -19.33 26.15
CA VAL A 687 9.25 -20.32 26.64
C VAL A 687 10.53 -19.66 27.14
N ASP A 688 11.15 -18.79 26.33
CA ASP A 688 12.39 -18.10 26.70
C ASP A 688 12.20 -17.20 27.91
N ASP A 689 11.07 -16.50 28.01
CA ASP A 689 10.80 -15.62 29.14
C ASP A 689 10.48 -16.42 30.41
N LEU A 690 9.85 -17.60 30.31
CA LEU A 690 9.71 -18.51 31.46
C LEU A 690 11.07 -19.02 31.95
N LEU A 691 11.97 -19.39 31.04
CA LEU A 691 13.33 -19.79 31.38
C LEU A 691 14.09 -18.65 32.06
N TYR A 692 13.92 -17.42 31.57
CA TYR A 692 14.48 -16.22 32.20
C TYR A 692 13.92 -16.01 33.62
N LEU A 693 12.62 -16.14 33.84
CA LEU A 693 12.02 -16.04 35.18
C LEU A 693 12.65 -17.03 36.18
N ARG A 694 13.00 -18.23 35.71
CA ARG A 694 13.71 -19.24 36.51
C ARG A 694 15.18 -18.91 36.74
N GLU A 695 15.87 -18.47 35.69
CA GLU A 695 17.28 -18.10 35.75
C GLU A 695 17.54 -16.99 36.77
N VAL A 696 16.70 -15.96 36.75
CA VAL A 696 16.82 -14.82 37.66
C VAL A 696 16.18 -15.10 39.03
N GLY A 697 15.26 -16.07 39.13
CA GLY A 697 14.65 -16.51 40.40
C GLY A 697 13.30 -15.87 40.74
N PHE A 698 12.62 -15.28 39.76
CA PHE A 698 11.24 -14.79 39.91
C PHE A 698 10.22 -15.91 40.06
N ASP A 699 10.48 -17.09 39.49
CA ASP A 699 9.64 -18.28 39.63
C ASP A 699 9.35 -18.61 41.11
N ARG A 700 10.39 -18.64 41.95
CA ARG A 700 10.27 -18.90 43.38
C ARG A 700 9.53 -17.77 44.10
N LYS A 701 9.83 -16.51 43.77
CA LYS A 701 9.15 -15.34 44.35
C LYS A 701 7.65 -15.36 44.08
N LEU A 702 7.24 -15.65 42.85
CA LEU A 702 5.82 -15.78 42.48
C LEU A 702 5.13 -16.91 43.23
N LEU A 703 5.78 -18.07 43.34
CA LEU A 703 5.22 -19.23 44.06
C LEU A 703 5.07 -18.96 45.56
N ASP A 704 6.08 -18.36 46.19
CA ASP A 704 6.03 -18.01 47.60
C ASP A 704 4.99 -16.92 47.88
N TYR A 705 4.89 -15.93 46.98
CA TYR A 705 3.88 -14.89 47.04
C TYR A 705 2.46 -15.47 46.91
N ALA A 706 2.21 -16.36 45.95
CA ALA A 706 0.95 -17.07 45.80
C ALA A 706 0.59 -17.88 47.07
N LYS A 707 1.54 -18.64 47.63
CA LYS A 707 1.34 -19.42 48.87
C LYS A 707 1.01 -18.54 50.08
N SER A 708 1.52 -17.32 50.12
CA SER A 708 1.19 -16.34 51.16
C SER A 708 -0.17 -15.64 50.96
N GLY A 709 -0.93 -16.02 49.92
CA GLY A 709 -2.21 -15.41 49.59
C GLY A 709 -2.08 -14.11 48.78
N GLY A 710 -0.99 -13.93 48.04
CA GLY A 710 -0.80 -12.77 47.17
C GLY A 710 -1.75 -12.73 45.97
N TRP A 711 -1.94 -11.54 45.39
CA TRP A 711 -2.79 -11.35 44.21
C TRP A 711 -1.95 -11.45 42.92
N ILE A 712 -2.26 -12.40 42.02
CA ILE A 712 -1.50 -12.59 40.78
C ILE A 712 -2.41 -12.59 39.56
N VAL A 713 -2.04 -11.80 38.56
CA VAL A 713 -2.74 -11.74 37.27
C VAL A 713 -1.81 -12.19 36.15
N GLY A 714 -2.22 -13.19 35.38
CA GLY A 714 -1.55 -13.58 34.14
C GLY A 714 -2.31 -13.09 32.91
N ILE A 715 -1.64 -12.38 32.01
CA ILE A 715 -2.24 -11.95 30.74
C ILE A 715 -1.51 -12.64 29.59
N CYS A 716 -2.26 -13.35 28.74
CA CYS A 716 -1.77 -14.03 27.55
C CYS A 716 -0.59 -14.98 27.86
N ALA A 717 0.63 -14.69 27.42
CA ALA A 717 1.81 -15.50 27.74
C ALA A 717 2.03 -15.61 29.26
N GLY A 718 1.71 -14.57 30.02
CA GLY A 718 1.75 -14.63 31.49
C GLY A 718 0.78 -15.66 32.06
N TYR A 719 -0.43 -15.76 31.49
CA TYR A 719 -1.37 -16.82 31.84
C TYR A 719 -0.82 -18.22 31.49
N GLN A 720 -0.23 -18.37 30.30
CA GLN A 720 0.39 -19.63 29.87
C GLN A 720 1.54 -20.04 30.81
N MET A 721 2.42 -19.11 31.18
CA MET A 721 3.53 -19.36 32.12
C MET A 721 3.08 -19.79 33.51
N LEU A 722 1.94 -19.27 33.97
CA LEU A 722 1.34 -19.64 35.26
C LEU A 722 0.71 -21.05 35.25
N GLY A 723 0.50 -21.65 34.07
CA GLY A 723 -0.03 -23.01 33.93
C GLY A 723 0.93 -24.12 34.39
N SER A 724 0.47 -25.37 34.33
CA SER A 724 1.25 -26.55 34.70
C SER A 724 2.25 -26.97 33.63
N ARG A 725 1.89 -26.84 32.35
CA ARG A 725 2.68 -27.34 31.23
C ARG A 725 2.61 -26.43 30.01
N LEU A 726 3.75 -26.28 29.33
CA LEU A 726 3.89 -25.68 28.02
C LEU A 726 4.44 -26.74 27.07
N LEU A 727 3.67 -27.11 26.05
CA LEU A 727 4.03 -28.10 25.05
C LEU A 727 4.31 -27.41 23.71
N ASP A 728 5.49 -27.61 23.16
CA ASP A 728 5.89 -27.11 21.84
C ASP A 728 6.30 -28.29 20.93
N PRO A 729 5.36 -29.17 20.56
CA PRO A 729 5.67 -30.42 19.83
C PRO A 729 6.31 -30.17 18.47
N GLU A 730 6.04 -29.00 17.89
CA GLU A 730 6.51 -28.57 16.57
C GLU A 730 7.72 -27.63 16.62
N LEU A 731 8.24 -27.29 17.82
CA LEU A 731 9.39 -26.40 18.02
C LEU A 731 9.17 -25.01 17.38
N VAL A 732 7.99 -24.44 17.59
CA VAL A 732 7.55 -23.14 17.04
C VAL A 732 8.12 -21.97 17.84
N GLU A 733 8.14 -22.05 19.17
CA GLU A 733 8.66 -20.99 20.04
C GLU A 733 10.09 -21.26 20.53
N SER A 734 10.47 -22.53 20.69
CA SER A 734 11.75 -22.90 21.30
C SER A 734 12.35 -24.20 20.75
N ASN A 735 13.57 -24.53 21.21
CA ASN A 735 14.22 -25.81 20.94
C ASN A 735 13.80 -26.93 21.92
N GLN A 736 12.87 -26.66 22.83
CA GLN A 736 12.37 -27.63 23.81
C GLN A 736 10.94 -28.03 23.46
N ARG A 737 10.64 -29.33 23.45
CA ARG A 737 9.30 -29.84 23.12
C ARG A 737 8.29 -29.75 24.27
N GLU A 738 8.78 -29.71 25.50
CA GLU A 738 7.96 -29.63 26.70
C GLU A 738 8.74 -28.84 27.76
N LEU A 739 8.03 -27.97 28.47
CA LEU A 739 8.53 -27.25 29.61
C LEU A 739 7.46 -27.25 30.70
N THR A 740 7.83 -27.57 31.94
CA THR A 740 6.94 -27.37 33.09
C THR A 740 6.69 -25.88 33.26
N GLY A 741 5.44 -25.45 33.45
CA GLY A 741 5.11 -24.07 33.81
C GLY A 741 5.37 -23.78 35.29
N LEU A 742 4.79 -22.71 35.83
CA LEU A 742 4.88 -22.41 37.27
C LEU A 742 3.93 -23.27 38.11
N GLY A 743 2.87 -23.82 37.50
CA GLY A 743 1.93 -24.73 38.17
C GLY A 743 0.96 -24.04 39.14
N LEU A 744 0.62 -22.77 38.88
CA LEU A 744 -0.38 -22.02 39.64
C LEU A 744 -1.81 -22.23 39.10
N PHE A 745 -1.95 -22.63 37.83
CA PHE A 745 -3.20 -23.07 37.24
C PHE A 745 -3.06 -24.50 36.71
N PRO A 746 -4.12 -25.34 36.81
CA PRO A 746 -4.11 -26.70 36.29
C PRO A 746 -4.34 -26.71 34.77
N THR A 747 -3.52 -25.97 34.04
CA THR A 747 -3.63 -25.77 32.59
C THR A 747 -2.42 -26.33 31.85
N GLU A 748 -2.66 -26.78 30.63
CA GLU A 748 -1.65 -27.16 29.67
C GLU A 748 -1.85 -26.35 28.40
N THR A 749 -0.81 -25.66 27.95
CA THR A 749 -0.83 -24.91 26.69
C THR A 749 -0.03 -25.67 25.63
N VAL A 750 -0.66 -25.98 24.51
CA VAL A 750 0.02 -26.53 23.32
C VAL A 750 0.24 -25.41 22.32
N PHE A 751 1.49 -25.06 22.05
CA PHE A 751 1.84 -24.10 21.01
C PHE A 751 1.50 -24.65 19.62
N ALA A 752 0.92 -23.78 18.80
CA ALA A 752 0.51 -24.09 17.43
C ALA A 752 1.10 -23.05 16.47
N ARG A 753 1.21 -23.41 15.18
CA ARG A 753 1.71 -22.50 14.14
C ARG A 753 0.76 -21.34 13.85
N GLU A 754 -0.54 -21.59 13.99
CA GLU A 754 -1.57 -20.59 13.75
C GLU A 754 -1.83 -19.79 15.01
N LYS A 755 -1.85 -18.47 14.82
CA LYS A 755 -2.09 -17.50 15.88
C LYS A 755 -3.58 -17.21 15.97
N ARG A 756 -4.11 -17.09 17.20
CA ARG A 756 -5.44 -16.51 17.42
C ARG A 756 -5.30 -14.99 17.49
N THR A 757 -6.00 -14.28 16.61
CA THR A 757 -6.07 -12.81 16.59
C THR A 757 -7.51 -12.36 16.37
N VAL A 758 -8.18 -11.91 17.44
CA VAL A 758 -9.61 -11.56 17.38
C VAL A 758 -9.95 -10.44 18.35
N GLN A 759 -10.87 -9.56 17.94
CA GLN A 759 -11.51 -8.59 18.83
C GLN A 759 -12.61 -9.30 19.62
N THR A 760 -12.58 -9.16 20.95
CA THR A 760 -13.41 -9.93 21.86
C THR A 760 -14.29 -9.03 22.70
N ARG A 761 -15.54 -9.44 22.87
CA ARG A 761 -16.52 -8.83 23.78
C ARG A 761 -17.14 -9.91 24.64
N GLY A 762 -17.52 -9.57 25.86
CA GLY A 762 -18.06 -10.56 26.79
C GLY A 762 -18.64 -9.94 28.05
N THR A 763 -18.79 -10.80 29.06
CA THR A 763 -19.18 -10.38 30.41
C THR A 763 -18.39 -11.15 31.45
N THR A 764 -18.24 -10.56 32.64
CA THR A 764 -17.64 -11.23 33.80
C THR A 764 -18.47 -11.00 35.04
N GLY A 765 -18.64 -12.05 35.84
CA GLY A 765 -19.15 -11.95 37.22
C GLY A 765 -18.03 -11.79 38.25
N LEU A 766 -16.76 -11.89 37.83
CA LEU A 766 -15.63 -11.82 38.74
C LEU A 766 -15.59 -10.45 39.41
N TYR A 767 -15.56 -10.47 40.75
CA TYR A 767 -15.63 -9.32 41.65
C TYR A 767 -16.91 -8.49 41.63
N ALA A 768 -17.88 -8.83 40.76
CA ALA A 768 -19.20 -8.20 40.76
C ALA A 768 -20.01 -8.59 42.01
N GLU A 769 -21.04 -7.79 42.31
CA GLU A 769 -22.03 -8.19 43.31
C GLU A 769 -22.83 -9.41 42.80
N GLU A 770 -23.41 -10.17 43.73
CA GLU A 770 -24.15 -11.38 43.39
C GLU A 770 -25.29 -11.10 42.39
N GLY A 771 -25.31 -11.85 41.28
CA GLY A 771 -26.27 -11.67 40.19
C GLY A 771 -25.93 -10.56 39.19
N GLN A 772 -24.88 -9.76 39.42
CA GLN A 772 -24.42 -8.74 38.47
C GLN A 772 -23.28 -9.26 37.59
N ARG A 773 -23.09 -8.62 36.43
CA ARG A 773 -21.98 -8.87 35.52
C ARG A 773 -21.51 -7.57 34.89
N PHE A 774 -20.20 -7.41 34.77
CA PHE A 774 -19.60 -6.30 34.03
C PHE A 774 -19.47 -6.65 32.55
N PRO A 775 -19.84 -5.74 31.62
CA PRO A 775 -19.45 -5.88 30.23
C PRO A 775 -17.94 -5.72 30.10
N ILE A 776 -17.32 -6.55 29.27
CA ILE A 776 -15.89 -6.47 28.97
C ILE A 776 -15.65 -6.42 27.47
N THR A 777 -14.61 -5.70 27.09
CA THR A 777 -14.08 -5.60 25.74
C THR A 777 -12.57 -5.74 25.77
N GLY A 778 -12.00 -6.28 24.71
CA GLY A 778 -10.57 -6.53 24.60
C GLY A 778 -10.24 -7.26 23.32
N TYR A 779 -9.08 -7.91 23.28
CA TYR A 779 -8.66 -8.70 22.13
C TYR A 779 -7.79 -9.87 22.55
N GLU A 780 -7.80 -10.93 21.74
CA GLU A 780 -6.93 -12.08 21.92
C GLU A 780 -5.83 -12.03 20.85
N ILE A 781 -4.58 -12.23 21.27
CA ILE A 781 -3.42 -12.25 20.36
C ILE A 781 -2.34 -13.21 20.87
N HIS A 782 -2.57 -14.51 20.74
CA HIS A 782 -1.70 -15.53 21.32
C HIS A 782 -1.41 -16.71 20.39
N MET A 783 -0.31 -17.40 20.68
CA MET A 783 0.04 -18.67 20.06
C MET A 783 -0.38 -19.81 20.98
N GLY A 784 -0.92 -20.86 20.38
CA GLY A 784 -1.29 -22.08 21.09
C GLY A 784 -2.67 -22.07 21.72
N GLN A 785 -3.10 -23.27 22.10
CA GLN A 785 -4.40 -23.57 22.71
C GLN A 785 -4.19 -24.11 24.11
N THR A 786 -4.98 -23.62 25.07
CA THR A 786 -4.92 -24.09 26.46
C THR A 786 -6.06 -25.04 26.75
N SER A 787 -5.71 -26.19 27.34
CA SER A 787 -6.61 -27.18 27.91
C SER A 787 -6.49 -27.22 29.43
N PHE A 788 -7.49 -27.79 30.09
CA PHE A 788 -7.57 -27.86 31.55
C PHE A 788 -7.38 -29.31 32.00
N LEU A 789 -6.48 -29.53 32.95
CA LEU A 789 -6.14 -30.85 33.49
C LEU A 789 -7.19 -31.36 34.48
N GLU A 790 -7.98 -30.44 35.05
CA GLU A 790 -9.11 -30.70 35.95
C GLU A 790 -10.20 -29.63 35.74
N PRO A 791 -11.42 -29.81 36.28
CA PRO A 791 -12.47 -28.79 36.20
C PRO A 791 -12.02 -27.48 36.85
N VAL A 792 -12.17 -26.36 36.13
CA VAL A 792 -11.80 -25.01 36.58
C VAL A 792 -12.99 -24.07 36.57
N GLU A 793 -12.88 -22.99 37.35
CA GLU A 793 -13.79 -21.85 37.25
C GLU A 793 -13.28 -20.84 36.22
N HIS A 794 -14.16 -20.42 35.31
CA HIS A 794 -13.82 -19.46 34.26
C HIS A 794 -14.28 -18.05 34.64
N PRO A 795 -13.37 -17.06 34.73
CA PRO A 795 -13.72 -15.71 35.10
C PRO A 795 -14.44 -14.92 34.00
N PHE A 796 -14.29 -15.30 32.73
CA PHE A 796 -14.78 -14.53 31.59
C PHE A 796 -15.67 -15.37 30.68
N VAL A 797 -16.84 -14.82 30.30
CA VAL A 797 -17.74 -15.42 29.31
C VAL A 797 -17.71 -14.53 28.06
N LEU A 798 -17.12 -15.06 26.99
CA LEU A 798 -16.90 -14.35 25.74
C LEU A 798 -18.02 -14.65 24.74
N GLN A 799 -18.37 -13.65 23.95
CA GLN A 799 -19.27 -13.84 22.82
C GLN A 799 -18.57 -14.68 21.73
N PRO A 800 -19.32 -15.53 21.00
CA PRO A 800 -18.77 -16.26 19.87
C PRO A 800 -18.19 -15.29 18.83
N SER A 801 -17.03 -15.62 18.28
CA SER A 801 -16.49 -14.94 17.10
C SER A 801 -17.19 -15.46 15.83
N VAL A 802 -16.99 -14.79 14.68
CA VAL A 802 -17.57 -15.22 13.39
C VAL A 802 -17.13 -16.64 13.00
N ASP A 803 -15.97 -17.07 13.50
CA ASP A 803 -15.36 -18.38 13.21
C ASP A 803 -15.64 -19.44 14.30
N ASP A 804 -16.15 -19.06 15.47
CA ASP A 804 -16.44 -19.96 16.59
C ASP A 804 -17.96 -20.09 16.83
N THR A 805 -18.49 -21.31 16.73
CA THR A 805 -19.90 -21.60 17.03
C THR A 805 -20.10 -21.93 18.52
N GLY A 806 -20.12 -20.91 19.38
CA GLY A 806 -20.48 -21.05 20.80
C GLY A 806 -19.98 -19.92 21.71
N THR A 807 -20.67 -19.66 22.82
CA THR A 807 -20.14 -18.82 23.92
C THR A 807 -18.90 -19.51 24.49
N ALA A 808 -17.73 -18.91 24.30
CA ALA A 808 -16.47 -19.45 24.81
C ALA A 808 -16.20 -18.90 26.21
N ALA A 809 -15.81 -19.77 27.14
CA ALA A 809 -15.31 -19.37 28.45
C ALA A 809 -13.80 -19.13 28.36
N ASP A 810 -13.29 -18.05 28.97
CA ASP A 810 -11.87 -17.72 28.97
C ASP A 810 -11.30 -17.62 30.38
N GLY A 811 -10.05 -18.04 30.49
CA GLY A 811 -9.23 -17.90 31.69
C GLY A 811 -9.48 -18.94 32.78
N VAL A 812 -8.70 -18.81 33.85
CA VAL A 812 -8.85 -19.57 35.09
C VAL A 812 -8.86 -18.57 36.24
N VAL A 813 -9.70 -18.80 37.24
CA VAL A 813 -9.65 -18.11 38.52
C VAL A 813 -9.61 -19.12 39.66
N ASN A 814 -8.87 -18.82 40.72
CA ASN A 814 -8.88 -19.64 41.93
C ASN A 814 -10.09 -19.30 42.82
N GLY A 815 -10.41 -20.16 43.78
CA GLY A 815 -11.67 -20.05 44.54
C GLY A 815 -11.83 -18.79 45.41
N ASP A 816 -10.75 -18.08 45.76
CA ASP A 816 -10.81 -16.80 46.49
C ASP A 816 -10.69 -15.57 45.57
N GLY A 817 -10.54 -15.78 44.26
CA GLY A 817 -10.41 -14.74 43.25
C GLY A 817 -9.07 -14.01 43.25
N ARG A 818 -8.07 -14.41 44.06
CA ARG A 818 -6.79 -13.69 44.13
C ARG A 818 -5.87 -13.97 42.94
N LEU A 819 -6.01 -15.14 42.33
CA LEU A 819 -5.23 -15.56 41.17
C LEU A 819 -6.17 -15.72 39.98
N PHE A 820 -5.93 -14.98 38.91
CA PHE A 820 -6.58 -15.25 37.64
C PHE A 820 -5.65 -15.10 36.44
N GLY A 821 -5.94 -15.86 35.38
CA GLY A 821 -5.26 -15.77 34.10
C GLY A 821 -6.27 -15.63 32.96
N THR A 822 -5.93 -14.89 31.89
CA THR A 822 -6.82 -14.65 30.74
C THR A 822 -6.03 -14.41 29.46
N TYR A 823 -6.64 -14.74 28.31
CA TYR A 823 -6.12 -14.34 27.00
C TYR A 823 -6.56 -12.95 26.54
N VAL A 824 -7.51 -12.33 27.24
CA VAL A 824 -8.07 -11.03 26.88
C VAL A 824 -7.09 -9.91 27.25
N HIS A 825 -6.34 -9.43 26.26
CA HIS A 825 -5.64 -8.16 26.35
C HIS A 825 -6.66 -7.02 26.45
N GLY A 826 -6.30 -5.96 27.18
CA GLY A 826 -7.20 -4.86 27.49
C GLY A 826 -8.16 -5.13 28.63
N ILE A 827 -8.07 -6.26 29.35
CA ILE A 827 -9.04 -6.56 30.42
C ILE A 827 -9.08 -5.47 31.50
N LEU A 828 -7.92 -4.91 31.87
CA LEU A 828 -7.80 -3.80 32.82
C LEU A 828 -8.22 -2.43 32.23
N HIS A 829 -8.43 -2.33 30.92
CA HIS A 829 -9.00 -1.12 30.30
C HIS A 829 -10.49 -0.97 30.60
N ASN A 830 -11.17 -2.07 30.97
CA ASN A 830 -12.57 -2.05 31.39
C ASN A 830 -12.70 -1.47 32.81
N ASP A 831 -13.21 -0.25 32.90
CA ASP A 831 -13.27 0.54 34.14
C ASP A 831 -13.94 -0.19 35.31
N ASP A 832 -15.12 -0.78 35.07
CA ASP A 832 -15.91 -1.41 36.11
C ASP A 832 -15.19 -2.64 36.68
N PHE A 833 -14.61 -3.48 35.80
CA PHE A 833 -13.82 -4.63 36.20
C PHE A 833 -12.53 -4.23 36.94
N ARG A 834 -11.76 -3.29 36.38
CA ARG A 834 -10.51 -2.80 37.01
C ARG A 834 -10.80 -2.23 38.40
N ARG A 835 -11.84 -1.40 38.53
CA ARG A 835 -12.23 -0.81 39.82
C ARG A 835 -12.62 -1.88 40.82
N ALA A 836 -13.43 -2.86 40.41
CA ALA A 836 -13.86 -3.95 41.27
C ALA A 836 -12.66 -4.78 41.75
N TRP A 837 -11.74 -5.13 40.84
CA TRP A 837 -10.49 -5.83 41.18
C TRP A 837 -9.64 -5.06 42.20
N LEU A 838 -9.39 -3.76 41.95
CA LEU A 838 -8.62 -2.93 42.88
C LEU A 838 -9.33 -2.78 44.24
N ASN A 839 -10.65 -2.68 44.27
CA ASN A 839 -11.42 -2.61 45.53
C ASN A 839 -11.31 -3.90 46.34
N ARG A 840 -11.29 -5.08 45.70
CA ARG A 840 -11.04 -6.35 46.41
C ARG A 840 -9.65 -6.39 47.04
N ILE A 841 -8.64 -5.84 46.37
CA ILE A 841 -7.30 -5.69 46.95
C ILE A 841 -7.34 -4.71 48.14
N ARG A 842 -8.02 -3.56 48.01
CA ARG A 842 -8.20 -2.57 49.11
C ARG A 842 -8.85 -3.22 50.33
N GLU A 843 -9.97 -3.91 50.15
CA GLU A 843 -10.70 -4.60 51.21
C GLU A 843 -9.83 -5.65 51.91
N SER A 844 -9.03 -6.42 51.15
CA SER A 844 -8.12 -7.41 51.72
C SER A 844 -7.04 -6.81 52.64
N LYS A 845 -6.81 -5.49 52.51
CA LYS A 845 -5.89 -4.71 53.32
C LYS A 845 -6.58 -3.83 54.39
N GLY A 846 -7.90 -3.90 54.49
CA GLY A 846 -8.68 -3.03 55.37
C GLY A 846 -8.73 -1.56 54.90
N LEU A 847 -8.53 -1.30 53.61
CA LEU A 847 -8.73 0.01 53.00
C LEU A 847 -10.15 0.14 52.45
N GLU A 848 -10.71 1.34 52.52
CA GLU A 848 -12.06 1.63 52.03
C GLU A 848 -12.14 1.49 50.49
N PRO A 849 -13.21 0.86 49.95
CA PRO A 849 -13.47 0.83 48.52
C PRO A 849 -13.62 2.24 47.93
N LYS A 850 -13.11 2.44 46.72
CA LYS A 850 -13.30 3.69 45.97
C LYS A 850 -14.47 3.60 45.00
N LYS A 851 -15.16 4.73 44.80
CA LYS A 851 -16.19 4.89 43.77
C LYS A 851 -15.58 5.16 42.40
N ALA A 852 -16.37 4.98 41.34
CA ALA A 852 -15.95 5.26 39.97
C ALA A 852 -15.59 6.76 39.78
N GLU A 853 -14.43 7.02 39.16
CA GLU A 853 -14.05 8.34 38.64
C GLU A 853 -14.38 8.42 37.13
N LEU A 854 -13.90 9.47 36.44
CA LEU A 854 -13.91 9.56 34.96
C LEU A 854 -13.40 8.27 34.32
N ARG A 855 -14.16 7.76 33.34
CA ARG A 855 -13.87 6.51 32.63
C ARG A 855 -12.56 6.63 31.84
N PHE A 856 -11.79 5.55 31.78
CA PHE A 856 -10.47 5.55 31.14
C PHE A 856 -10.53 5.96 29.66
N GLN A 857 -11.54 5.49 28.93
CA GLN A 857 -11.73 5.87 27.53
C GLN A 857 -12.04 7.37 27.36
N GLU A 858 -12.78 7.97 28.29
CA GLU A 858 -13.07 9.41 28.27
C GLU A 858 -11.79 10.22 28.54
N ARG A 859 -10.92 9.73 29.42
CA ARG A 859 -9.59 10.34 29.66
C ARG A 859 -8.71 10.26 28.42
N ARG A 860 -8.68 9.12 27.70
CA ARG A 860 -7.94 8.98 26.43
C ARG A 860 -8.45 9.97 25.38
N GLU A 861 -9.76 10.09 25.21
CA GLU A 861 -10.35 11.09 24.30
C GLU A 861 -9.96 12.53 24.69
N ALA A 862 -10.04 12.86 25.98
CA ALA A 862 -9.63 14.17 26.48
C ALA A 862 -8.11 14.43 26.29
N ALA A 863 -7.29 13.38 26.38
CA ALA A 863 -5.85 13.47 26.13
C ALA A 863 -5.56 13.74 24.64
N PHE A 864 -6.30 13.14 23.71
CA PHE A 864 -6.22 13.50 22.28
C PHE A 864 -6.65 14.95 22.03
N ASP A 865 -7.74 15.40 22.66
CA ASP A 865 -8.20 16.79 22.53
C ASP A 865 -7.19 17.79 23.10
N ARG A 866 -6.58 17.46 24.24
CA ARG A 866 -5.53 18.28 24.85
C ARG A 866 -4.26 18.32 24.00
N LEU A 867 -3.86 17.18 23.43
CA LEU A 867 -2.75 17.12 22.49
C LEU A 867 -3.01 17.97 21.24
N ALA A 868 -4.20 17.83 20.65
CA ALA A 868 -4.63 18.60 19.49
C ALA A 868 -4.62 20.10 19.78
N ALA A 869 -5.20 20.54 20.90
CA ALA A 869 -5.20 21.94 21.31
C ALA A 869 -3.77 22.48 21.51
N HIS A 870 -2.92 21.71 22.19
CA HIS A 870 -1.52 22.09 22.44
C HIS A 870 -0.72 22.24 21.14
N VAL A 871 -0.85 21.30 20.22
CA VAL A 871 -0.15 21.36 18.93
C VAL A 871 -0.72 22.47 18.06
N ARG A 872 -2.05 22.64 18.02
CA ARG A 872 -2.73 23.70 17.26
C ARG A 872 -2.29 25.11 17.69
N GLU A 873 -2.03 25.32 18.98
CA GLU A 873 -1.54 26.60 19.51
C GLU A 873 -0.11 26.92 19.07
N HIS A 874 0.72 25.90 18.87
CA HIS A 874 2.18 26.05 18.68
C HIS A 874 2.68 25.71 17.28
N LEU A 875 1.78 25.29 16.39
CA LEU A 875 2.06 24.93 15.01
C LEU A 875 1.28 25.87 14.07
N ASP A 876 1.95 26.33 13.02
CA ASP A 876 1.39 27.20 11.98
C ASP A 876 0.36 26.45 11.13
N MET A 877 -0.85 26.31 11.67
CA MET A 877 -1.93 25.53 11.06
C MET A 877 -2.40 26.12 9.73
N GLU A 878 -2.36 27.43 9.56
CA GLU A 878 -2.71 28.08 8.29
C GLU A 878 -1.81 27.59 7.16
N ARG A 879 -0.48 27.60 7.36
CA ARG A 879 0.44 27.03 6.37
C ARG A 879 0.27 25.54 6.16
N LEU A 880 -0.09 24.78 7.19
CA LEU A 880 -0.38 23.36 7.04
C LEU A 880 -1.63 23.12 6.18
N TYR A 881 -2.71 23.89 6.38
CA TYR A 881 -3.87 23.83 5.50
C TYR A 881 -3.52 24.28 4.08
N GLU A 882 -2.70 25.32 3.90
CA GLU A 882 -2.20 25.69 2.56
C GLU A 882 -1.47 24.51 1.90
N MET A 883 -0.65 23.76 2.63
CA MET A 883 0.04 22.57 2.08
C MET A 883 -0.93 21.43 1.73
N ILE A 884 -2.03 21.30 2.45
CA ILE A 884 -3.06 20.27 2.23
C ILE A 884 -4.02 20.69 1.10
N ASP A 885 -4.42 21.95 1.05
CA ASP A 885 -5.47 22.49 0.18
C ASP A 885 -4.94 23.12 -1.11
N CYS A 886 -3.64 23.47 -1.17
CA CYS A 886 -3.06 24.02 -2.39
C CYS A 886 -3.17 23.01 -3.53
N LYS A 887 -4.07 23.35 -4.46
CA LYS A 887 -4.00 22.90 -5.84
C LYS A 887 -2.82 23.64 -6.46
N GLU A 888 -1.66 23.01 -6.60
CA GLU A 888 -0.65 23.52 -7.52
C GLU A 888 -1.31 23.63 -8.91
N GLY A 889 -1.26 24.84 -9.45
CA GLY A 889 -1.86 25.23 -10.73
C GLY A 889 -0.86 25.23 -11.88
#